data_AF-A0A5N6NK31-F1
#
_entry.id   AF-A0A5N6NK31-F1
#
_cell.length_a   1.000
_cell.length_b   1.000
_cell.length_c   1.000
_cell.angle_alpha   90.00
_cell.angle_beta   90.00
_cell.angle_gamma   90.00
#
_symmetry.space_group_name_H-M   'P 1'
#
loop_
_entity.id
_entity.type
_entity.pdbx_description
1 polymer ?
#
loop_
_entity_poly.entity_id
_entity_poly.type
_entity_poly.pdbx_seq_one_letter_code
_entity_poly.pdbx_strand_id
1 'polypeptide(L)'
;MSFWDVNFLFGNDKIEQDYIGRSYYGDSKPQELPDLNEVPNFQAYNANRIPDLNEDPCVESFYSYENQQEFRWESQPSYKHEANDVYLETQNSGHDYYDGGHHDAEAAAMIWQITRSYSFRRDRPHLPRHEMSLAEFAVITGLYWDPETVTPLYTAGITEIDDATLRAWWPLIVDDPFGGTKARRIQVTGSVTGGTGMNQNFEAFSPKRLSPSPHRENYQSKFSNAALYLENVKREVEPSDGDQSEVTHGRIHSSFKRRSPSTDSRGISDTGVAEESVGRSRTQSLKVFKRDEDASVDTADATFSLFASLFDSALQGLMSIPDLILRLEGACRNVSESINNSCTERHRIVEDKLMRQKARLLLDEAASWSLLWYLYGKGNEEVPEDLIVLPTTSHLMACQFVAEDHTAQLCLRLIQWLEGLASKALDLESKLRGSHVGTHLPTSGVWNHTQRFLKKGSTNVKIVQHLDFDAPTREHAQPLLDDKKQDESLLEDVWILLRAGRLEEACNLCRAAGQSWRAATLCPFGGLDHSPTVEALVKNGKNRSLQAMELESGINHQRRMWKWASYCASEKIAEQESGKYETAIYAVNCSNVKRILPMCTDWESACWALTKSWLDVQVDAELSGLSDELRSSQGAIDKSAGQMDISSQSLGPENWPLQVLKQQPTDLYSLLQKLHSSESLHEAVSRGCKEQHRQIEMNLMTGDIPGLLDLIWSWISPSGGNEDFFRPYGDPQMIRFGAHLVLVLRLLHADEMKDTFKDKIMNLGDLILHMYVMFLFSKQHEELVGIYASQLARHRCIDLFVHMMELRLNGSVHVRYKVFLSAIEYLPFSPGDYVDGGFEKGSFEEIIERVLSRSREVKAEKADLSSDVAEQCRVQSLEKAMVIQWLCFTPPSTINDATRVGSKLLHRALMHSNVLFREFALISMWRVPAMPIGAHTLLSLLAEPLKHPSETLVSSEDHEISDSLREFHDWNEYYSCDATYRNWLQMELEIGIEEVSSEEKLRANLLAKEMLSSSMTLLLREENPWLVPTEDHIYELMEPANIELHATAMLSLPSGECVHPDPTLCTALTSALYSSLSDEVVLDRQLQVNVSISAKDSSSVDIALRCAAAENDGFGPNKLGDGGVLAAVIAAGVKGELVGFQVGVTMEILRLDAWYCRIDGSLGKPATYILRGLCRMCCVPEVILRCMQVSAFLMESGHAYENHDELIELVAGSETGILHLFSQKQLQEFLLFEREYSIWKMELAEGADA
;
A
#
# COMPACT_ATOMS: atom_id res chain seq x y z
N MET A 1 -13.20 -15.87 -34.10
CA MET A 1 -12.88 -14.59 -34.77
C MET A 1 -14.19 -13.85 -34.94
N SER A 2 -14.21 -12.50 -34.87
CA SER A 2 -15.42 -11.68 -34.67
C SER A 2 -16.30 -12.13 -33.49
N PHE A 3 -15.81 -11.90 -32.27
CA PHE A 3 -16.71 -11.39 -31.23
C PHE A 3 -17.02 -9.94 -31.60
N TRP A 4 -18.30 -9.55 -31.55
CA TRP A 4 -18.82 -8.21 -31.20
C TRP A 4 -20.28 -8.07 -31.64
N ASP A 5 -21.20 -8.21 -30.69
CA ASP A 5 -22.50 -7.53 -30.72
C ASP A 5 -23.00 -7.43 -29.28
N VAL A 6 -22.99 -6.21 -28.72
CA VAL A 6 -23.59 -5.87 -27.41
C VAL A 6 -24.19 -4.48 -27.55
N ASN A 7 -25.44 -4.43 -28.00
CA ASN A 7 -26.14 -3.17 -28.22
C ASN A 7 -26.63 -2.58 -26.89
N PHE A 8 -26.06 -1.43 -26.50
CA PHE A 8 -26.54 -0.63 -25.37
C PHE A 8 -27.98 -0.16 -25.62
N LEU A 9 -28.86 -0.39 -24.66
CA LEU A 9 -30.26 0.06 -24.70
C LEU A 9 -30.36 1.59 -24.62
N PHE A 10 -30.72 2.25 -25.71
CA PHE A 10 -31.57 3.44 -25.70
C PHE A 10 -32.41 3.52 -26.98
N GLY A 11 -33.71 3.76 -26.82
CA GLY A 11 -34.64 3.95 -27.94
C GLY A 11 -34.52 5.35 -28.56
N ASN A 12 -34.61 5.44 -29.88
CA ASN A 12 -34.73 6.72 -30.58
C ASN A 12 -36.05 7.42 -30.24
N ASP A 13 -36.06 8.76 -30.20
CA ASP A 13 -37.12 9.45 -30.93
C ASP A 13 -36.68 10.70 -31.73
N LYS A 14 -37.46 10.97 -32.76
CA LYS A 14 -37.29 11.73 -34.02
C LYS A 14 -36.41 12.99 -34.09
N ILE A 15 -35.87 13.15 -35.30
CA ILE A 15 -35.33 14.35 -35.92
C ILE A 15 -36.45 15.37 -36.23
N GLU A 16 -36.22 16.65 -35.96
CA GLU A 16 -36.65 17.74 -36.86
C GLU A 16 -35.42 18.53 -37.33
N GLN A 17 -35.46 19.04 -38.55
CA GLN A 17 -34.42 19.90 -39.14
C GLN A 17 -34.97 21.33 -39.24
N ASP A 18 -34.17 22.36 -38.95
CA ASP A 18 -34.03 23.48 -39.89
C ASP A 18 -32.90 24.50 -39.56
N TYR A 19 -32.24 24.94 -40.64
CA TYR A 19 -31.56 26.22 -40.91
C TYR A 19 -30.43 26.85 -40.04
N ILE A 20 -29.22 26.79 -40.62
CA ILE A 20 -28.32 27.93 -40.94
C ILE A 20 -27.98 28.97 -39.82
N GLY A 21 -26.80 28.84 -39.22
CA GLY A 21 -25.58 29.48 -39.77
C GLY A 21 -24.87 30.65 -39.03
N ARG A 22 -23.56 30.78 -39.36
CA ARG A 22 -22.60 31.88 -39.11
C ARG A 22 -21.88 31.95 -37.75
N SER A 23 -20.86 32.83 -37.71
CA SER A 23 -19.68 32.81 -36.85
C SER A 23 -19.14 34.22 -36.56
N TYR A 24 -18.08 34.29 -35.73
CA TYR A 24 -17.10 35.38 -35.52
C TYR A 24 -17.40 36.57 -34.57
N TYR A 25 -16.43 36.79 -33.65
CA TYR A 25 -16.12 38.00 -32.84
C TYR A 25 -17.23 38.62 -31.95
N GLY A 26 -16.95 39.36 -30.87
CA GLY A 26 -15.68 39.69 -30.20
C GLY A 26 -15.88 40.73 -29.06
N ASP A 27 -14.90 40.84 -28.15
CA ASP A 27 -14.64 41.87 -27.10
C ASP A 27 -15.68 42.95 -26.71
N SER A 28 -15.93 43.13 -25.38
CA SER A 28 -15.68 44.42 -24.65
C SER A 28 -16.16 44.46 -23.17
N LYS A 29 -15.48 45.31 -22.38
CA LYS A 29 -15.66 45.69 -20.94
C LYS A 29 -16.46 47.03 -20.80
N PRO A 30 -16.65 47.69 -19.61
CA PRO A 30 -16.91 47.28 -18.20
C PRO A 30 -17.95 48.19 -17.43
N GLN A 31 -18.08 48.02 -16.09
CA GLN A 31 -18.53 49.01 -15.06
C GLN A 31 -20.03 49.46 -15.06
N GLU A 32 -20.67 49.94 -13.96
CA GLU A 32 -20.22 50.31 -12.59
C GLU A 32 -21.33 50.14 -11.49
N LEU A 33 -21.02 50.48 -10.22
CA LEU A 33 -21.87 50.44 -9.01
C LEU A 33 -22.83 51.65 -8.85
N PRO A 34 -23.82 51.61 -7.92
CA PRO A 34 -23.65 52.26 -6.61
C PRO A 34 -24.21 51.47 -5.40
N ASP A 35 -24.20 52.08 -4.21
CA ASP A 35 -24.17 51.45 -2.87
C ASP A 35 -25.14 52.11 -1.84
N LEU A 36 -25.16 51.60 -0.59
CA LEU A 36 -25.60 52.18 0.71
C LEU A 36 -26.84 51.59 1.43
N ASN A 37 -26.55 50.86 2.52
CA ASN A 37 -27.07 50.97 3.91
C ASN A 37 -28.56 51.27 4.22
N GLU A 38 -29.20 50.41 5.04
CA GLU A 38 -29.54 50.74 6.45
C GLU A 38 -30.08 49.53 7.26
N VAL A 39 -30.00 49.61 8.60
CA VAL A 39 -30.35 48.58 9.62
C VAL A 39 -30.83 49.35 10.86
N PRO A 40 -32.00 49.08 11.52
CA PRO A 40 -32.01 48.06 12.59
C PRO A 40 -33.37 47.43 13.10
N ASN A 41 -33.22 46.22 13.68
CA ASN A 41 -33.79 45.73 14.96
C ASN A 41 -35.29 45.40 15.25
N PHE A 42 -35.42 44.24 15.91
CA PHE A 42 -36.21 43.87 17.11
C PHE A 42 -37.70 43.40 17.08
N GLN A 43 -37.86 42.18 17.66
CA GLN A 43 -38.93 41.69 18.57
C GLN A 43 -40.37 41.39 18.09
N ALA A 44 -40.59 40.09 17.81
CA ALA A 44 -41.52 39.17 18.49
C ALA A 44 -42.94 39.61 18.95
N TYR A 45 -43.93 38.76 18.68
CA TYR A 45 -44.81 38.21 19.74
C TYR A 45 -45.49 36.87 19.34
N ASN A 46 -45.82 36.04 20.33
CA ASN A 46 -46.53 34.77 20.19
C ASN A 46 -48.07 34.94 20.13
N ALA A 47 -48.82 33.96 19.58
CA ALA A 47 -49.65 33.04 20.39
C ALA A 47 -50.73 32.22 19.62
N ASN A 48 -50.66 30.89 19.81
CA ASN A 48 -51.77 29.95 20.06
C ASN A 48 -52.90 29.72 19.03
N ARG A 49 -52.98 28.48 18.52
CA ARG A 49 -54.03 27.52 18.95
C ARG A 49 -53.70 26.05 18.62
N ILE A 50 -53.87 25.18 19.62
CA ILE A 50 -53.86 23.70 19.58
C ILE A 50 -55.16 23.27 20.33
N PRO A 51 -55.93 22.28 19.83
CA PRO A 51 -55.93 20.88 20.34
C PRO A 51 -55.45 19.88 19.26
N ASP A 52 -54.77 18.75 19.51
CA ASP A 52 -54.92 17.67 20.52
C ASP A 52 -56.20 16.81 20.28
N LEU A 53 -56.23 15.46 20.30
CA LEU A 53 -55.30 14.34 20.60
C LEU A 53 -55.59 13.19 19.57
N ASN A 54 -54.84 12.10 19.30
CA ASN A 54 -53.45 11.60 19.53
C ASN A 54 -53.22 10.49 18.42
N GLU A 55 -52.43 9.40 18.44
CA GLU A 55 -51.63 8.62 19.42
C GLU A 55 -50.63 7.68 18.68
N ASP A 56 -49.83 6.89 19.43
CA ASP A 56 -48.99 5.72 19.03
C ASP A 56 -47.69 5.93 18.18
N PRO A 57 -46.65 5.05 18.34
CA PRO A 57 -45.35 5.57 18.81
C PRO A 57 -44.07 4.91 18.23
N CYS A 58 -42.96 5.08 18.97
CA CYS A 58 -41.66 4.39 18.89
C CYS A 58 -40.68 4.79 17.75
N VAL A 59 -39.77 5.70 18.12
CA VAL A 59 -38.48 5.93 17.46
C VAL A 59 -37.37 5.41 18.36
N GLU A 60 -36.45 4.61 17.81
CA GLU A 60 -35.09 4.39 18.33
C GLU A 60 -34.12 4.64 17.16
N SER A 61 -33.41 5.76 17.09
CA SER A 61 -32.26 6.18 17.90
C SER A 61 -30.95 5.42 17.61
N PHE A 62 -30.47 5.49 16.36
CA PHE A 62 -29.05 5.30 16.09
C PHE A 62 -28.27 6.53 16.58
N TYR A 63 -27.50 6.36 17.65
CA TYR A 63 -26.57 7.38 18.14
C TYR A 63 -25.36 7.48 17.21
N SER A 64 -25.30 8.54 16.40
CA SER A 64 -24.05 9.03 15.84
C SER A 64 -23.20 9.61 16.95
N TYR A 65 -22.23 8.86 17.46
CA TYR A 65 -21.23 9.41 18.38
C TYR A 65 -20.24 10.27 17.60
N GLU A 66 -20.24 11.57 17.88
CA GLU A 66 -19.25 12.52 17.37
C GLU A 66 -17.87 12.20 17.96
N ASN A 67 -16.98 11.60 17.16
CA ASN A 67 -15.55 11.57 17.48
C ASN A 67 -14.86 12.79 16.85
N GLN A 68 -15.21 13.98 17.33
CA GLN A 68 -14.31 15.12 17.24
C GLN A 68 -13.17 14.92 18.25
N GLN A 69 -12.09 14.27 17.80
CA GLN A 69 -10.79 14.44 18.41
C GLN A 69 -9.89 15.21 17.45
N GLU A 70 -9.62 16.47 17.80
CA GLU A 70 -8.52 17.23 17.24
C GLU A 70 -7.21 16.50 17.57
N PHE A 71 -6.68 15.73 16.62
CA PHE A 71 -5.27 15.31 16.67
C PHE A 71 -4.37 16.51 16.33
N ARG A 72 -4.32 17.45 17.27
CA ARG A 72 -3.28 18.47 17.35
C ARG A 72 -1.98 17.77 17.78
N TRP A 73 -0.90 18.02 17.05
CA TRP A 73 0.42 17.54 17.43
C TRP A 73 0.99 18.43 18.55
N GLU A 74 0.88 17.97 19.79
CA GLU A 74 1.63 18.48 20.95
C GLU A 74 2.35 17.30 21.63
N SER A 75 3.50 17.55 22.24
CA SER A 75 4.52 16.54 22.53
C SER A 75 4.77 16.28 24.02
N GLN A 76 5.00 15.01 24.39
CA GLN A 76 5.48 14.56 25.71
C GLN A 76 4.48 14.79 26.89
N PRO A 77 4.73 14.34 28.15
CA PRO A 77 5.84 13.55 28.69
C PRO A 77 5.43 12.26 29.43
N SER A 78 6.41 11.55 30.00
CA SER A 78 6.21 10.37 30.86
C SER A 78 5.74 10.73 32.28
N TYR A 79 4.97 9.85 32.93
CA TYR A 79 4.72 9.91 34.37
C TYR A 79 4.83 8.54 35.07
N LYS A 80 5.40 8.54 36.27
CA LYS A 80 5.26 7.47 37.27
C LYS A 80 4.25 7.89 38.34
N HIS A 81 3.81 6.88 39.11
CA HIS A 81 3.21 6.88 40.45
C HIS A 81 3.25 8.20 41.26
N GLU A 82 2.29 8.49 42.14
CA GLU A 82 1.92 7.59 43.25
C GLU A 82 0.58 7.94 43.97
N ALA A 83 0.25 7.13 44.98
CA ALA A 83 -0.52 7.44 46.20
C ALA A 83 -2.05 7.19 46.28
N ASN A 84 -2.39 6.32 47.26
CA ASN A 84 -3.48 6.40 48.25
C ASN A 84 -4.85 5.70 48.02
N ASP A 85 -4.86 4.42 48.38
CA ASP A 85 -5.40 3.89 49.66
C ASP A 85 -6.91 3.85 50.04
N VAL A 86 -7.32 2.63 50.40
CA VAL A 86 -8.10 2.21 51.58
C VAL A 86 -9.61 2.55 51.64
N TYR A 87 -10.46 1.52 51.49
CA TYR A 87 -11.14 0.79 52.59
C TYR A 87 -11.64 -0.57 52.03
N LEU A 88 -11.23 -1.77 52.49
CA LEU A 88 -11.36 -2.46 53.79
C LEU A 88 -12.76 -3.03 54.13
N GLU A 89 -12.73 -4.28 54.64
CA GLU A 89 -13.78 -5.06 55.33
C GLU A 89 -14.97 -5.55 54.47
N THR A 90 -15.10 -6.85 54.12
CA THR A 90 -15.30 -8.10 54.91
C THR A 90 -16.78 -8.32 55.35
N GLN A 91 -17.28 -9.52 55.71
CA GLN A 91 -16.65 -10.74 56.23
C GLN A 91 -17.61 -11.96 56.17
N ASN A 92 -17.06 -13.20 56.14
CA ASN A 92 -17.62 -14.44 56.74
C ASN A 92 -18.99 -15.02 56.27
N SER A 93 -19.31 -16.30 56.43
CA SER A 93 -18.58 -17.55 56.82
C SER A 93 -19.51 -18.75 56.54
N GLY A 94 -19.07 -20.02 56.42
CA GLY A 94 -17.76 -20.66 56.55
C GLY A 94 -17.92 -22.18 56.74
N HIS A 95 -16.86 -22.89 57.18
CA HIS A 95 -16.84 -24.32 57.58
C HIS A 95 -16.96 -25.36 56.42
N ASP A 96 -16.24 -26.50 56.39
CA ASP A 96 -15.31 -27.11 57.36
C ASP A 96 -14.22 -28.06 56.76
N TYR A 97 -13.09 -28.16 57.48
CA TYR A 97 -12.07 -29.25 57.61
C TYR A 97 -11.40 -30.04 56.43
N TYR A 98 -10.08 -29.83 56.31
CA TYR A 98 -8.95 -30.80 56.36
C TYR A 98 -8.75 -32.00 55.37
N ASP A 99 -7.60 -31.93 54.67
CA ASP A 99 -6.50 -32.96 54.56
C ASP A 99 -6.61 -34.26 53.73
N GLY A 100 -5.43 -34.81 53.40
CA GLY A 100 -5.17 -36.26 53.44
C GLY A 100 -5.15 -37.06 52.13
N GLY A 101 -3.98 -37.20 51.50
CA GLY A 101 -3.80 -37.91 50.22
C GLY A 101 -3.73 -39.45 50.20
N HIS A 102 -3.63 -39.95 48.95
CA HIS A 102 -3.05 -41.21 48.46
C HIS A 102 -3.63 -42.62 48.83
N HIS A 103 -3.86 -43.36 47.74
CA HIS A 103 -3.70 -44.82 47.53
C HIS A 103 -4.69 -45.86 48.11
N ASP A 104 -5.30 -46.59 47.15
CA ASP A 104 -5.34 -48.06 46.99
C ASP A 104 -6.05 -48.94 48.05
N ALA A 105 -6.80 -50.00 47.72
CA ALA A 105 -7.37 -50.48 46.45
C ALA A 105 -8.44 -51.58 46.75
N GLU A 106 -8.85 -52.34 45.72
CA GLU A 106 -9.71 -53.56 45.73
C GLU A 106 -11.26 -53.40 45.74
N ALA A 107 -11.88 -53.71 44.60
CA ALA A 107 -13.03 -54.61 44.49
C ALA A 107 -13.17 -55.09 43.03
N ALA A 108 -13.47 -56.38 42.80
CA ALA A 108 -13.48 -56.98 41.46
C ALA A 108 -14.90 -57.11 40.87
N ALA A 109 -15.07 -56.88 39.55
CA ALA A 109 -15.64 -57.85 38.60
C ALA A 109 -15.91 -57.27 37.18
N MET A 110 -15.66 -58.13 36.17
CA MET A 110 -16.24 -58.12 34.81
C MET A 110 -16.17 -56.85 33.93
N ILE A 111 -15.13 -56.80 33.09
CA ILE A 111 -15.39 -56.73 31.63
C ILE A 111 -15.36 -58.17 31.08
N TRP A 112 -16.35 -58.49 30.25
CA TRP A 112 -16.39 -59.64 29.33
C TRP A 112 -17.13 -59.14 28.10
N GLN A 113 -16.60 -59.15 26.87
CA GLN A 113 -15.61 -60.01 26.21
C GLN A 113 -14.62 -59.18 25.36
N ILE A 114 -13.43 -59.62 24.92
CA ILE A 114 -12.51 -60.75 25.21
C ILE A 114 -11.10 -60.27 24.85
N THR A 115 -10.08 -60.41 25.72
CA THR A 115 -8.71 -60.81 25.27
C THR A 115 -7.75 -61.21 26.40
N ARG A 116 -7.09 -62.36 26.19
CA ARG A 116 -5.73 -62.78 26.60
C ARG A 116 -5.22 -62.55 28.04
N SER A 117 -5.15 -63.67 28.73
CA SER A 117 -3.90 -64.24 29.26
C SER A 117 -3.91 -65.76 28.97
N TYR A 118 -2.82 -66.49 28.73
CA TYR A 118 -1.43 -66.16 28.38
C TYR A 118 -0.83 -67.37 27.60
N SER A 119 0.37 -67.24 27.05
CA SER A 119 1.29 -68.36 26.67
C SER A 119 0.85 -69.44 25.65
N PHE A 120 1.49 -69.37 24.47
CA PHE A 120 2.31 -70.46 23.89
C PHE A 120 1.85 -71.94 24.06
N ARG A 121 1.50 -72.58 22.93
CA ARG A 121 2.48 -73.41 22.18
C ARG A 121 1.97 -73.92 20.83
N ARG A 122 2.97 -74.20 19.97
CA ARG A 122 2.97 -75.09 18.79
C ARG A 122 2.27 -74.68 17.49
N ASP A 123 3.14 -74.53 16.50
CA ASP A 123 3.08 -75.11 15.16
C ASP A 123 2.20 -74.45 14.06
N ARG A 124 2.80 -74.41 12.86
CA ARG A 124 2.22 -74.03 11.55
C ARG A 124 1.08 -75.04 11.17
N PRO A 125 0.15 -74.77 10.21
CA PRO A 125 0.43 -74.03 8.96
C PRO A 125 -0.73 -73.34 8.17
N HIS A 126 -0.36 -72.79 7.00
CA HIS A 126 -1.13 -72.59 5.74
C HIS A 126 -2.39 -71.68 5.65
N LEU A 127 -2.21 -70.56 4.93
CA LEU A 127 -3.11 -69.93 3.92
C LEU A 127 -4.49 -69.38 4.37
N PRO A 128 -5.22 -68.58 3.55
CA PRO A 128 -4.93 -68.12 2.17
C PRO A 128 -4.50 -66.65 2.04
N ARG A 129 -4.31 -66.17 0.80
CA ARG A 129 -4.16 -64.75 0.46
C ARG A 129 -5.50 -64.02 0.53
N HIS A 130 -5.44 -62.70 0.72
CA HIS A 130 -6.33 -61.78 0.00
C HIS A 130 -5.47 -60.94 -0.94
N GLU A 131 -5.97 -60.71 -2.14
CA GLU A 131 -5.38 -59.81 -3.13
C GLU A 131 -6.20 -58.52 -3.06
N MET A 132 -5.56 -57.42 -2.67
CA MET A 132 -6.21 -56.11 -2.49
C MET A 132 -6.54 -55.52 -3.87
N SER A 133 -7.74 -55.00 -4.04
CA SER A 133 -8.15 -54.36 -5.28
C SER A 133 -7.45 -53.01 -5.47
N LEU A 134 -7.34 -52.57 -6.73
CA LEU A 134 -6.75 -51.26 -7.05
C LEU A 134 -7.56 -50.10 -6.45
N ALA A 135 -8.87 -50.29 -6.26
CA ALA A 135 -9.76 -49.33 -5.61
C ALA A 135 -9.48 -49.20 -4.11
N GLU A 136 -9.34 -50.33 -3.38
CA GLU A 136 -8.93 -50.31 -1.97
C GLU A 136 -7.56 -49.65 -1.79
N PHE A 137 -6.60 -49.93 -2.69
CA PHE A 137 -5.29 -49.30 -2.67
C PHE A 137 -5.36 -47.77 -2.88
N ALA A 138 -6.17 -47.28 -3.82
CA ALA A 138 -6.34 -45.85 -4.09
C ALA A 138 -7.00 -45.09 -2.92
N VAL A 139 -7.99 -45.70 -2.26
CA VAL A 139 -8.63 -45.14 -1.06
C VAL A 139 -7.67 -45.13 0.14
N ILE A 140 -6.94 -46.22 0.37
CA ILE A 140 -5.99 -46.33 1.50
C ILE A 140 -4.78 -45.41 1.33
N THR A 141 -4.40 -45.07 0.10
CA THR A 141 -3.32 -44.10 -0.20
C THR A 141 -3.80 -42.64 -0.27
N GLY A 142 -5.10 -42.37 -0.09
CA GLY A 142 -5.65 -41.01 -0.01
C GLY A 142 -5.66 -40.24 -1.34
N LEU A 143 -5.57 -40.92 -2.48
CA LEU A 143 -5.57 -40.28 -3.81
C LEU A 143 -6.96 -39.79 -4.24
N TYR A 144 -8.03 -40.33 -3.65
CA TYR A 144 -9.41 -39.86 -3.77
C TYR A 144 -10.14 -40.06 -2.42
N TRP A 145 -11.19 -39.27 -2.17
CA TRP A 145 -11.85 -39.20 -0.85
C TRP A 145 -13.23 -39.88 -0.77
N ASP A 146 -13.87 -40.23 -1.89
CA ASP A 146 -15.24 -40.77 -1.90
C ASP A 146 -15.39 -41.95 -2.91
N PRO A 147 -16.00 -43.10 -2.55
CA PRO A 147 -16.07 -44.26 -3.46
C PRO A 147 -17.06 -44.18 -4.62
N GLU A 148 -18.03 -43.25 -4.62
CA GLU A 148 -19.18 -43.31 -5.55
C GLU A 148 -18.97 -42.64 -6.93
N THR A 149 -17.88 -41.87 -7.13
CA THR A 149 -17.62 -41.12 -8.38
C THR A 149 -16.62 -41.80 -9.34
N VAL A 150 -16.85 -43.08 -9.66
CA VAL A 150 -16.04 -43.83 -10.64
C VAL A 150 -16.60 -43.72 -12.06
N THR A 151 -16.20 -42.69 -12.80
CA THR A 151 -16.61 -42.48 -14.21
C THR A 151 -15.98 -43.53 -15.15
N PRO A 152 -16.76 -44.27 -15.98
CA PRO A 152 -16.25 -45.39 -16.80
C PRO A 152 -15.16 -45.03 -17.83
N LEU A 153 -15.01 -43.76 -18.19
CA LEU A 153 -14.03 -43.29 -19.18
C LEU A 153 -12.58 -43.44 -18.69
N TYR A 154 -12.31 -43.26 -17.40
CA TYR A 154 -10.95 -43.39 -16.86
C TYR A 154 -10.50 -44.85 -16.67
N THR A 155 -11.43 -45.77 -16.42
CA THR A 155 -11.15 -47.21 -16.35
C THR A 155 -10.79 -47.79 -17.73
N ALA A 156 -11.37 -47.26 -18.81
CA ALA A 156 -10.96 -47.59 -20.17
C ALA A 156 -9.53 -47.12 -20.47
N GLY A 157 -9.22 -45.83 -20.22
CA GLY A 157 -7.92 -45.25 -20.55
C GLY A 157 -6.71 -45.89 -19.85
N ILE A 158 -6.90 -46.53 -18.69
CA ILE A 158 -5.82 -47.22 -17.96
C ILE A 158 -5.73 -48.71 -18.31
N THR A 159 -6.79 -49.34 -18.83
CA THR A 159 -6.79 -50.78 -19.21
C THR A 159 -6.26 -51.06 -20.62
N GLU A 160 -6.08 -50.04 -21.46
CA GLU A 160 -5.45 -50.15 -22.79
C GLU A 160 -3.95 -49.74 -22.82
N ILE A 161 -3.37 -49.30 -21.70
CA ILE A 161 -1.93 -49.00 -21.61
C ILE A 161 -1.13 -50.31 -21.63
N ASP A 162 -0.19 -50.43 -22.56
CA ASP A 162 0.59 -51.65 -22.70
C ASP A 162 1.63 -51.84 -21.57
N ASP A 163 1.95 -53.10 -21.29
CA ASP A 163 2.86 -53.51 -20.22
C ASP A 163 4.33 -53.09 -20.50
N ALA A 164 4.67 -52.60 -21.69
CA ALA A 164 5.96 -51.94 -21.95
C ALA A 164 5.96 -50.48 -21.51
N THR A 165 4.87 -49.74 -21.75
CA THR A 165 4.70 -48.34 -21.38
C THR A 165 4.70 -48.16 -19.86
N LEU A 166 4.00 -49.02 -19.13
CA LEU A 166 4.03 -49.05 -17.66
C LEU A 166 5.44 -49.32 -17.12
N ARG A 167 6.18 -50.27 -17.72
CA ARG A 167 7.57 -50.58 -17.33
C ARG A 167 8.56 -49.45 -17.65
N ALA A 168 8.28 -48.61 -18.64
CA ALA A 168 9.12 -47.45 -18.96
C ALA A 168 8.98 -46.32 -17.94
N TRP A 169 7.80 -46.15 -17.33
CA TRP A 169 7.53 -45.12 -16.32
C TRP A 169 7.92 -45.54 -14.89
N TRP A 170 7.75 -46.83 -14.54
CA TRP A 170 7.94 -47.32 -13.17
C TRP A 170 9.29 -46.97 -12.49
N PRO A 171 10.45 -46.88 -13.20
CA PRO A 171 11.73 -46.49 -12.59
C PRO A 171 11.86 -45.02 -12.18
N LEU A 172 10.90 -44.15 -12.53
CA LEU A 172 10.97 -42.70 -12.31
C LEU A 172 10.19 -42.23 -11.06
N ILE A 173 9.50 -43.12 -10.36
CA ILE A 173 8.70 -42.80 -9.17
C ILE A 173 9.01 -43.79 -8.04
N VAL A 174 9.92 -43.40 -7.14
CA VAL A 174 9.94 -43.67 -5.68
C VAL A 174 11.31 -43.26 -5.11
N ASP A 175 11.29 -42.41 -4.07
CA ASP A 175 12.07 -42.64 -2.83
C ASP A 175 11.43 -41.88 -1.65
N ASP A 176 10.23 -42.39 -1.30
CA ASP A 176 9.55 -42.46 0.01
C ASP A 176 9.71 -41.33 1.09
N PRO A 177 8.62 -40.62 1.45
CA PRO A 177 8.59 -39.70 2.59
C PRO A 177 8.13 -40.37 3.92
N PHE A 178 9.11 -40.68 4.77
CA PHE A 178 8.99 -41.00 6.22
C PHE A 178 8.34 -42.37 6.59
N GLY A 179 8.92 -43.20 7.47
CA GLY A 179 10.20 -43.14 8.20
C GLY A 179 10.19 -44.00 9.48
N GLY A 180 11.27 -44.76 9.77
CA GLY A 180 11.32 -45.67 10.93
C GLY A 180 12.73 -46.11 11.33
N THR A 181 13.04 -46.14 12.63
CA THR A 181 14.44 -46.19 13.13
C THR A 181 14.94 -47.56 13.66
N LYS A 182 16.27 -47.71 13.70
CA LYS A 182 17.10 -48.56 14.60
C LYS A 182 17.39 -50.05 14.25
N ALA A 183 18.44 -50.21 13.45
CA ALA A 183 19.79 -50.65 13.89
C ALA A 183 20.22 -52.14 13.96
N ARG A 184 21.49 -52.32 13.51
CA ARG A 184 22.55 -53.32 13.83
C ARG A 184 22.69 -54.63 13.02
N ARG A 185 23.91 -54.76 12.44
CA ARG A 185 24.72 -55.99 12.20
C ARG A 185 24.24 -56.83 10.98
N ILE A 186 25.09 -57.37 10.09
CA ILE A 186 26.28 -58.22 10.28
C ILE A 186 27.31 -58.11 9.09
N GLN A 187 28.53 -58.60 9.33
CA GLN A 187 29.68 -59.00 8.44
C GLN A 187 29.54 -58.88 6.90
N VAL A 188 30.53 -58.37 6.14
CA VAL A 188 31.96 -58.75 6.00
C VAL A 188 32.22 -60.05 5.20
N THR A 189 32.46 -59.88 3.89
CA THR A 189 33.42 -60.60 3.01
C THR A 189 33.73 -59.67 1.81
N GLY A 190 34.89 -59.66 1.14
CA GLY A 190 36.20 -60.25 1.48
C GLY A 190 37.15 -60.32 0.26
N SER A 191 38.44 -59.96 0.44
CA SER A 191 39.57 -60.19 -0.51
C SER A 191 39.61 -59.28 -1.78
N VAL A 192 40.73 -59.01 -2.48
CA VAL A 192 42.18 -59.23 -2.20
C VAL A 192 43.08 -58.37 -3.14
N THR A 193 44.32 -58.06 -2.71
CA THR A 193 45.46 -57.44 -3.47
C THR A 193 45.27 -56.04 -4.09
N GLY A 194 46.30 -55.18 -4.20
CA GLY A 194 47.68 -55.26 -3.65
C GLY A 194 48.63 -54.25 -4.31
N GLY A 195 49.58 -53.66 -3.56
CA GLY A 195 50.56 -52.69 -4.10
C GLY A 195 51.51 -52.08 -3.05
N THR A 196 52.77 -52.46 -3.11
CA THR A 196 53.96 -51.97 -2.35
C THR A 196 54.22 -50.45 -2.47
N GLY A 197 54.88 -49.73 -1.55
CA GLY A 197 55.47 -50.09 -0.24
C GLY A 197 56.85 -49.42 0.03
N MET A 198 57.18 -49.12 1.31
CA MET A 198 58.51 -48.62 1.84
C MET A 198 58.92 -47.16 1.45
N ASN A 199 59.74 -46.39 2.21
CA ASN A 199 60.24 -46.49 3.61
C ASN A 199 60.82 -45.15 4.15
N GLN A 200 60.74 -44.96 5.49
CA GLN A 200 61.76 -44.37 6.42
C GLN A 200 62.25 -42.90 6.39
N ASN A 201 62.27 -42.30 7.62
CA ASN A 201 63.16 -41.27 8.21
C ASN A 201 63.14 -39.84 7.57
N PHE A 202 63.37 -38.70 8.25
CA PHE A 202 64.04 -38.31 9.52
C PHE A 202 63.09 -37.42 10.40
N GLU A 203 63.24 -37.15 11.71
CA GLU A 203 64.32 -36.40 12.43
C GLU A 203 64.52 -34.94 11.91
N ALA A 204 64.76 -33.89 12.70
CA ALA A 204 64.87 -33.76 14.17
C ALA A 204 64.82 -32.28 14.66
N PHE A 205 64.49 -32.09 15.96
CA PHE A 205 64.91 -31.00 16.88
C PHE A 205 64.45 -29.52 16.73
N SER A 206 64.30 -28.90 17.91
CA SER A 206 64.18 -27.45 18.19
C SER A 206 65.41 -27.01 19.05
N PRO A 207 65.42 -25.89 19.82
CA PRO A 207 65.14 -24.47 19.53
C PRO A 207 66.31 -23.52 20.02
N LYS A 208 66.25 -22.18 19.77
CA LYS A 208 66.57 -21.09 20.76
C LYS A 208 66.59 -19.66 20.18
N ARG A 209 66.63 -18.67 21.10
CA ARG A 209 66.67 -17.20 20.86
C ARG A 209 68.06 -16.68 20.45
N LEU A 210 68.11 -15.51 19.79
CA LEU A 210 68.84 -14.31 20.24
C LEU A 210 68.50 -13.06 19.37
N SER A 211 68.79 -11.86 19.88
CA SER A 211 68.62 -10.51 19.29
C SER A 211 69.99 -9.96 18.79
N PRO A 212 70.14 -8.78 18.11
CA PRO A 212 69.24 -7.61 17.99
C PRO A 212 69.08 -7.03 16.55
N SER A 213 68.63 -5.77 16.44
CA SER A 213 68.32 -5.00 15.20
C SER A 213 69.58 -4.35 14.56
N PRO A 214 69.53 -3.67 13.37
CA PRO A 214 68.79 -2.41 13.16
C PRO A 214 68.15 -2.15 11.76
N HIS A 215 67.32 -1.08 11.69
CA HIS A 215 66.85 -0.36 10.48
C HIS A 215 65.93 -1.09 9.47
N ARG A 216 65.13 -0.41 8.63
CA ARG A 216 64.39 0.88 8.72
C ARG A 216 63.55 1.02 7.43
N GLU A 217 62.23 1.17 7.52
CA GLU A 217 61.42 2.01 6.61
C GLU A 217 59.95 2.05 7.07
N ASN A 218 59.27 3.19 6.86
CA ASN A 218 57.92 3.45 7.33
C ASN A 218 56.96 3.56 6.14
N TYR A 219 55.84 2.84 6.20
CA TYR A 219 54.58 3.28 5.61
C TYR A 219 53.43 2.82 6.54
N GLN A 220 52.77 3.77 7.19
CA GLN A 220 51.48 3.59 7.85
C GLN A 220 50.50 4.58 7.23
N SER A 221 49.38 4.07 6.71
CA SER A 221 48.26 4.90 6.26
C SER A 221 47.55 5.53 7.47
N LYS A 222 47.31 6.85 7.43
CA LYS A 222 46.40 7.50 8.38
C LYS A 222 44.99 6.92 8.23
N PHE A 223 44.31 6.63 9.34
CA PHE A 223 42.85 6.46 9.36
C PHE A 223 42.20 7.86 9.27
N SER A 224 41.02 7.96 8.65
CA SER A 224 40.35 9.25 8.44
C SER A 224 39.45 9.66 9.61
N ASN A 225 39.39 10.97 9.89
CA ASN A 225 38.67 11.55 11.04
C ASN A 225 37.13 11.41 10.99
N ALA A 226 36.56 10.82 9.93
CA ALA A 226 35.13 10.68 9.67
C ALA A 226 34.31 10.06 10.84
N ALA A 227 34.92 9.16 11.63
CA ALA A 227 34.25 8.53 12.77
C ALA A 227 34.00 9.50 13.95
N LEU A 228 34.84 10.52 14.14
CA LEU A 228 34.69 11.50 15.22
C LEU A 228 33.59 12.52 14.90
N TYR A 229 33.53 13.00 13.65
CA TYR A 229 32.47 13.93 13.23
C TYR A 229 31.07 13.33 13.39
N LEU A 230 30.92 12.02 13.14
CA LEU A 230 29.67 11.28 13.37
C LEU A 230 29.25 11.18 14.84
N GLU A 231 30.19 11.30 15.79
CA GLU A 231 29.87 11.30 17.22
C GLU A 231 29.46 12.71 17.70
N ASN A 232 30.15 13.77 17.24
CA ASN A 232 29.79 15.14 17.57
C ASN A 232 28.41 15.52 17.01
N VAL A 233 28.15 15.25 15.72
CA VAL A 233 26.82 15.49 15.10
C VAL A 233 25.71 14.69 15.79
N LYS A 234 26.01 13.53 16.40
CA LYS A 234 25.03 12.82 17.23
C LYS A 234 24.75 13.51 18.57
N ARG A 235 25.79 14.00 19.25
CA ARG A 235 25.66 14.68 20.55
C ARG A 235 24.91 16.02 20.45
N GLU A 236 25.03 16.72 19.32
CA GLU A 236 24.31 17.98 19.04
C GLU A 236 22.83 17.78 18.65
N VAL A 237 22.40 16.55 18.34
CA VAL A 237 21.04 16.23 17.87
C VAL A 237 20.15 15.63 18.97
N GLU A 238 20.71 15.22 20.12
CA GLU A 238 19.94 14.86 21.31
C GLU A 238 19.67 16.12 22.17
N PRO A 239 18.41 16.49 22.46
CA PRO A 239 18.10 17.73 23.14
C PRO A 239 18.49 17.68 24.63
N SER A 240 19.34 18.62 25.05
CA SER A 240 19.78 18.77 26.44
C SER A 240 18.78 19.61 27.25
N ASP A 241 17.92 18.97 28.04
CA ASP A 241 17.09 19.63 29.05
C ASP A 241 17.97 20.42 30.04
N GLY A 242 17.89 21.75 30.03
CA GLY A 242 18.75 22.60 30.86
C GLY A 242 18.31 24.05 30.96
N ASP A 243 17.36 24.34 31.86
CA ASP A 243 17.01 25.71 32.25
C ASP A 243 17.09 25.88 33.78
N GLN A 244 18.17 26.50 34.25
CA GLN A 244 18.33 26.98 35.63
C GLN A 244 19.20 28.24 35.68
N SER A 245 18.57 29.40 35.91
CA SER A 245 19.24 30.60 36.41
C SER A 245 19.05 30.73 37.94
N GLU A 246 20.08 31.22 38.64
CA GLU A 246 20.22 31.09 40.10
C GLU A 246 19.40 32.09 40.94
N VAL A 247 18.89 31.66 42.11
CA VAL A 247 18.88 32.50 43.33
C VAL A 247 19.19 31.69 44.61
N THR A 248 20.48 31.49 44.87
CA THR A 248 21.17 31.82 46.14
C THR A 248 20.52 31.48 47.51
N HIS A 249 20.94 30.32 48.04
CA HIS A 249 21.26 30.02 49.46
C HIS A 249 20.21 30.09 50.60
N GLY A 250 20.04 28.94 51.27
CA GLY A 250 19.56 28.83 52.66
C GLY A 250 20.12 27.59 53.38
N ARG A 251 21.31 27.68 53.99
CA ARG A 251 21.98 26.55 54.68
C ARG A 251 21.22 26.10 55.94
N ILE A 252 21.15 24.80 56.21
CA ILE A 252 21.69 24.19 57.46
C ILE A 252 21.85 22.65 57.37
N HIS A 253 23.11 22.26 57.59
CA HIS A 253 23.67 20.96 58.01
C HIS A 253 22.84 20.16 59.06
N SER A 254 22.99 18.84 59.27
CA SER A 254 23.72 17.75 58.58
C SER A 254 23.60 16.41 59.37
N SER A 255 24.15 15.32 58.78
CA SER A 255 24.80 14.18 59.47
C SER A 255 23.89 13.01 59.94
N PHE A 256 24.35 11.74 60.06
CA PHE A 256 25.72 11.16 60.21
C PHE A 256 25.84 9.69 59.70
N LYS A 257 27.03 9.31 59.15
CA LYS A 257 27.85 8.06 59.39
C LYS A 257 27.21 6.64 59.20
N ARG A 258 27.94 5.53 58.93
CA ARG A 258 29.34 5.20 58.50
C ARG A 258 29.48 3.69 58.17
N ARG A 259 30.38 3.38 57.23
CA ARG A 259 31.28 2.19 57.15
C ARG A 259 30.73 0.77 56.91
N SER A 260 31.58 -0.01 56.22
CA SER A 260 31.51 -1.42 55.81
C SER A 260 31.92 -2.42 56.91
N PRO A 261 31.56 -3.72 56.75
CA PRO A 261 32.48 -4.80 56.29
C PRO A 261 31.74 -5.88 55.43
N SER A 262 32.28 -7.05 55.01
CA SER A 262 33.57 -7.51 54.40
C SER A 262 33.45 -9.02 54.03
N THR A 263 34.33 -9.56 53.15
CA THR A 263 34.86 -10.97 53.02
C THR A 263 34.39 -12.07 54.00
N ASP A 264 34.24 -13.38 53.68
CA ASP A 264 34.81 -14.33 52.67
C ASP A 264 33.84 -15.56 52.50
N SER A 265 33.90 -16.55 51.58
CA SER A 265 35.02 -17.41 51.14
C SER A 265 34.70 -18.40 49.97
N ARG A 266 35.59 -18.43 48.95
CA ARG A 266 36.20 -19.56 48.17
C ARG A 266 35.47 -20.88 47.79
N GLY A 267 35.56 -21.23 46.49
CA GLY A 267 35.54 -22.60 45.90
C GLY A 267 35.15 -22.58 44.41
N ILE A 268 36.07 -22.61 43.41
CA ILE A 268 36.76 -23.78 42.81
C ILE A 268 35.75 -24.81 42.25
N SER A 269 35.65 -25.11 40.94
CA SER A 269 36.32 -24.62 39.70
C SER A 269 35.39 -24.91 38.46
N ASP A 270 35.73 -24.93 37.16
CA ASP A 270 37.01 -24.97 36.41
C ASP A 270 36.87 -24.61 34.89
N THR A 271 38.02 -24.50 34.19
CA THR A 271 38.30 -24.53 32.72
C THR A 271 37.44 -23.76 31.68
N GLY A 272 38.10 -22.92 30.85
CA GLY A 272 37.70 -22.62 29.47
C GLY A 272 38.09 -21.22 28.95
N VAL A 273 38.99 -21.11 27.95
CA VAL A 273 39.49 -19.84 27.34
C VAL A 273 39.78 -20.05 25.83
N ALA A 274 39.91 -18.95 25.07
CA ALA A 274 40.22 -18.79 23.62
C ALA A 274 38.97 -18.77 22.70
N GLU A 275 38.83 -17.92 21.66
CA GLU A 275 39.78 -17.37 20.65
C GLU A 275 40.25 -18.45 19.64
N GLU A 276 40.36 -18.23 18.32
CA GLU A 276 40.10 -17.04 17.48
C GLU A 276 39.92 -17.42 15.97
N SER A 277 39.41 -16.47 15.16
CA SER A 277 39.68 -16.28 13.72
C SER A 277 39.20 -17.28 12.61
N VAL A 278 38.34 -16.73 11.73
CA VAL A 278 38.37 -16.74 10.23
C VAL A 278 38.59 -18.04 9.41
N GLY A 279 37.61 -18.37 8.56
CA GLY A 279 37.79 -19.21 7.34
C GLY A 279 36.53 -19.33 6.47
N ARG A 280 36.55 -18.83 5.22
CA ARG A 280 35.40 -18.87 4.28
C ARG A 280 35.10 -20.29 3.77
N SER A 281 33.82 -20.69 3.63
CA SER A 281 33.15 -20.86 2.30
C SER A 281 31.73 -21.47 2.36
N ARG A 282 30.78 -20.82 1.65
CA ARG A 282 29.55 -21.32 1.00
C ARG A 282 28.41 -22.00 1.80
N THR A 283 27.26 -22.06 1.11
CA THR A 283 26.02 -22.83 1.35
C THR A 283 25.19 -22.53 2.60
N GLN A 284 24.12 -21.77 2.35
CA GLN A 284 22.75 -21.92 2.86
C GLN A 284 22.49 -23.08 3.84
N SER A 285 21.92 -22.75 5.01
CA SER A 285 20.95 -23.62 5.67
C SER A 285 19.99 -22.82 6.52
N LEU A 286 18.69 -22.97 6.27
CA LEU A 286 17.63 -22.56 7.20
C LEU A 286 17.70 -23.43 8.45
N LYS A 287 17.74 -22.82 9.65
CA LYS A 287 16.99 -23.33 10.81
C LYS A 287 16.91 -22.36 12.00
N VAL A 288 15.67 -22.00 12.30
CA VAL A 288 15.06 -22.04 13.64
C VAL A 288 15.90 -21.47 14.79
N PHE A 289 15.53 -20.28 15.25
CA PHE A 289 15.62 -19.95 16.67
C PHE A 289 14.24 -19.62 17.23
N LYS A 290 13.89 -20.38 18.28
CA LYS A 290 12.90 -20.19 19.35
C LYS A 290 11.76 -19.19 19.15
N ARG A 291 10.53 -19.68 19.36
CA ARG A 291 9.48 -18.87 19.98
C ARG A 291 9.97 -18.35 21.33
N ASP A 292 9.82 -17.06 21.54
CA ASP A 292 9.31 -16.55 22.82
C ASP A 292 7.80 -16.35 22.63
N GLU A 293 6.99 -16.89 23.54
CA GLU A 293 5.53 -16.81 23.47
C GLU A 293 5.03 -15.62 24.29
N ASP A 294 5.04 -14.41 23.73
CA ASP A 294 4.18 -13.27 24.15
C ASP A 294 4.23 -12.10 23.14
N ALA A 295 3.60 -12.27 21.97
CA ALA A 295 3.25 -11.16 21.07
C ALA A 295 2.11 -11.56 20.10
N SER A 296 0.89 -11.06 20.35
CA SER A 296 -0.21 -11.13 19.38
C SER A 296 -0.10 -9.97 18.38
N VAL A 297 0.70 -10.16 17.33
CA VAL A 297 0.85 -9.18 16.23
C VAL A 297 -0.22 -9.44 15.15
N ASP A 298 -0.72 -8.36 14.54
CA ASP A 298 -1.98 -8.32 13.82
C ASP A 298 -2.11 -9.24 12.58
N THR A 299 -3.22 -9.97 12.53
CA THR A 299 -3.74 -10.64 11.32
C THR A 299 -4.19 -9.63 10.24
N ALA A 300 -4.27 -8.34 10.56
CA ALA A 300 -4.70 -7.29 9.64
C ALA A 300 -3.66 -7.01 8.55
N ASP A 301 -2.39 -6.84 8.90
CA ASP A 301 -1.32 -6.42 7.97
C ASP A 301 -1.12 -7.44 6.83
N ALA A 302 -1.19 -8.73 7.17
CA ALA A 302 -1.14 -9.83 6.20
C ALA A 302 -2.25 -9.74 5.12
N THR A 303 -3.39 -9.09 5.44
CA THR A 303 -4.51 -8.92 4.50
C THR A 303 -4.17 -7.92 3.39
N PHE A 304 -3.51 -6.80 3.70
CA PHE A 304 -3.12 -5.82 2.69
C PHE A 304 -2.06 -6.38 1.73
N SER A 305 -1.05 -7.06 2.27
CA SER A 305 0.00 -7.73 1.49
C SER A 305 -0.55 -8.84 0.59
N LEU A 306 -1.56 -9.59 1.06
CA LEU A 306 -2.24 -10.60 0.25
C LEU A 306 -2.89 -9.97 -1.00
N PHE A 307 -3.73 -8.96 -0.82
CA PHE A 307 -4.39 -8.29 -1.96
C PHE A 307 -3.40 -7.59 -2.89
N ALA A 308 -2.38 -6.94 -2.33
CA ALA A 308 -1.30 -6.32 -3.09
C ALA A 308 -0.60 -7.33 -4.02
N SER A 309 -0.25 -8.53 -3.51
CA SER A 309 0.40 -9.57 -4.32
C SER A 309 -0.44 -10.10 -5.48
N LEU A 310 -1.78 -10.05 -5.37
CA LEU A 310 -2.70 -10.44 -6.44
C LEU A 310 -2.72 -9.38 -7.56
N PHE A 311 -2.80 -8.10 -7.19
CA PHE A 311 -2.77 -7.01 -8.17
C PHE A 311 -1.41 -6.87 -8.84
N ASP A 312 -0.30 -6.98 -8.11
CA ASP A 312 1.04 -7.00 -8.68
C ASP A 312 1.20 -8.12 -9.73
N SER A 313 0.81 -9.35 -9.38
CA SER A 313 0.82 -10.49 -10.31
C SER A 313 -0.01 -10.25 -11.58
N ALA A 314 -1.17 -9.59 -11.47
CA ALA A 314 -2.03 -9.29 -12.61
C ALA A 314 -1.50 -8.11 -13.46
N LEU A 315 -0.97 -7.06 -12.83
CA LEU A 315 -0.39 -5.89 -13.51
C LEU A 315 0.92 -6.23 -14.23
N GLN A 316 1.66 -7.24 -13.77
CA GLN A 316 2.79 -7.85 -14.48
C GLN A 316 2.37 -8.83 -15.60
N GLY A 317 1.07 -9.06 -15.80
CA GLY A 317 0.56 -10.00 -16.82
C GLY A 317 0.74 -11.49 -16.49
N LEU A 318 1.09 -11.83 -15.24
CA LEU A 318 1.31 -13.22 -14.79
C LEU A 318 0.01 -13.96 -14.40
N MET A 319 -1.14 -13.27 -14.46
CA MET A 319 -2.44 -13.77 -14.02
C MET A 319 -3.55 -13.23 -14.93
N SER A 320 -4.51 -14.08 -15.32
CA SER A 320 -5.67 -13.64 -16.09
C SER A 320 -6.66 -12.86 -15.22
N ILE A 321 -7.46 -11.97 -15.82
CA ILE A 321 -8.46 -11.19 -15.08
C ILE A 321 -9.55 -12.09 -14.44
N PRO A 322 -10.05 -13.15 -15.10
CA PRO A 322 -10.92 -14.13 -14.44
C PRO A 322 -10.26 -14.81 -13.23
N ASP A 323 -8.98 -15.19 -13.31
CA ASP A 323 -8.24 -15.78 -12.19
C ASP A 323 -8.03 -14.79 -11.03
N LEU A 324 -7.77 -13.53 -11.35
CA LEU A 324 -7.67 -12.45 -10.36
C LEU A 324 -8.97 -12.32 -9.58
N ILE A 325 -10.12 -12.22 -10.27
CA ILE A 325 -11.42 -12.06 -9.60
C ILE A 325 -11.74 -13.27 -8.70
N LEU A 326 -11.45 -14.51 -9.16
CA LEU A 326 -11.61 -15.72 -8.32
C LEU A 326 -10.69 -15.70 -7.09
N ARG A 327 -9.45 -15.21 -7.23
CA ARG A 327 -8.52 -15.10 -6.09
C ARG A 327 -8.90 -13.97 -5.12
N LEU A 328 -9.51 -12.89 -5.60
CA LEU A 328 -10.10 -11.85 -4.75
C LEU A 328 -11.28 -12.41 -3.95
N GLU A 329 -12.21 -13.14 -4.58
CA GLU A 329 -13.33 -13.82 -3.92
C GLU A 329 -12.85 -14.82 -2.86
N GLY A 330 -11.88 -15.67 -3.22
CA GLY A 330 -11.25 -16.63 -2.32
C GLY A 330 -10.50 -15.97 -1.16
N ALA A 331 -9.78 -14.86 -1.39
CA ALA A 331 -9.08 -14.13 -0.35
C ALA A 331 -10.07 -13.53 0.68
N CYS A 332 -11.10 -12.83 0.21
CA CYS A 332 -12.16 -12.28 1.07
C CYS A 332 -12.82 -13.37 1.93
N ARG A 333 -13.17 -14.51 1.31
CA ARG A 333 -13.78 -15.66 1.99
C ARG A 333 -12.85 -16.30 3.02
N ASN A 334 -11.61 -16.61 2.65
CA ASN A 334 -10.63 -17.24 3.53
C ASN A 334 -10.29 -16.36 4.75
N VAL A 335 -10.20 -15.04 4.58
CA VAL A 335 -9.99 -14.11 5.70
C VAL A 335 -11.22 -14.06 6.61
N SER A 336 -12.43 -14.07 6.06
CA SER A 336 -13.67 -14.16 6.86
C SER A 336 -13.76 -15.46 7.67
N GLU A 337 -13.48 -16.60 7.05
CA GLU A 337 -13.45 -17.91 7.73
C GLU A 337 -12.37 -17.93 8.83
N SER A 338 -11.17 -17.38 8.57
CA SER A 338 -10.12 -17.25 9.59
C SER A 338 -10.54 -16.37 10.77
N ILE A 339 -11.22 -15.24 10.53
CA ILE A 339 -11.71 -14.37 11.60
C ILE A 339 -12.76 -15.12 12.44
N ASN A 340 -13.78 -15.70 11.80
CA ASN A 340 -14.84 -16.44 12.49
C ASN A 340 -14.32 -17.63 13.32
N ASN A 341 -13.31 -18.34 12.82
CA ASN A 341 -12.66 -19.42 13.57
C ASN A 341 -11.84 -18.90 14.77
N SER A 342 -11.18 -17.73 14.63
CA SER A 342 -10.40 -17.12 15.72
C SER A 342 -11.25 -16.50 16.84
N CYS A 343 -12.49 -16.08 16.54
CA CYS A 343 -13.45 -15.53 17.52
C CYS A 343 -13.81 -16.47 18.69
N THR A 344 -13.43 -17.74 18.65
CA THR A 344 -13.66 -18.69 19.76
C THR A 344 -12.67 -18.55 20.91
N GLU A 345 -11.55 -17.85 20.73
CA GLU A 345 -10.54 -17.66 21.77
C GLU A 345 -10.40 -16.18 22.20
N ARG A 346 -10.41 -15.96 23.53
CA ARG A 346 -9.85 -14.82 24.30
C ARG A 346 -10.33 -13.37 24.04
N HIS A 347 -11.13 -13.08 23.00
CA HIS A 347 -11.63 -11.72 22.72
C HIS A 347 -12.69 -11.22 23.72
N ARG A 348 -12.78 -9.90 23.95
CA ARG A 348 -13.91 -9.29 24.68
C ARG A 348 -15.16 -9.24 23.80
N ILE A 349 -16.34 -9.23 24.42
CA ILE A 349 -17.66 -9.27 23.73
C ILE A 349 -17.82 -8.18 22.65
N VAL A 350 -17.26 -6.98 22.85
CA VAL A 350 -17.32 -5.88 21.88
C VAL A 350 -16.38 -6.11 20.69
N GLU A 351 -15.16 -6.60 20.96
CA GLU A 351 -14.15 -6.94 19.94
C GLU A 351 -14.66 -8.11 19.08
N ASP A 352 -15.22 -9.14 19.72
CA ASP A 352 -15.85 -10.31 19.09
C ASP A 352 -17.04 -9.91 18.19
N LYS A 353 -17.89 -8.96 18.63
CA LYS A 353 -18.95 -8.40 17.78
C LYS A 353 -18.39 -7.67 16.55
N LEU A 354 -17.35 -6.85 16.73
CA LEU A 354 -16.69 -6.11 15.65
C LEU A 354 -16.02 -7.06 14.63
N MET A 355 -15.35 -8.10 15.12
CA MET A 355 -14.72 -9.13 14.28
C MET A 355 -15.75 -9.89 13.44
N ARG A 356 -16.89 -10.31 14.01
CA ARG A 356 -17.97 -10.93 13.22
C ARG A 356 -18.60 -9.96 12.21
N GLN A 357 -18.70 -8.68 12.51
CA GLN A 357 -19.17 -7.67 11.56
C GLN A 357 -18.19 -7.53 10.37
N LYS A 358 -16.88 -7.42 10.63
CA LYS A 358 -15.84 -7.42 9.60
C LYS A 358 -15.85 -8.71 8.77
N ALA A 359 -16.04 -9.86 9.41
CA ALA A 359 -16.14 -11.14 8.72
C ALA A 359 -17.38 -11.22 7.82
N ARG A 360 -18.53 -10.66 8.22
CA ARG A 360 -19.71 -10.59 7.35
C ARG A 360 -19.47 -9.68 6.14
N LEU A 361 -18.96 -8.47 6.35
CA LEU A 361 -18.64 -7.54 5.25
C LEU A 361 -17.67 -8.16 4.22
N LEU A 362 -16.70 -8.96 4.66
CA LEU A 362 -15.81 -9.71 3.75
C LEU A 362 -16.53 -10.81 2.95
N LEU A 363 -17.62 -11.39 3.46
CA LEU A 363 -18.44 -12.35 2.68
C LEU A 363 -19.35 -11.64 1.68
N ASP A 364 -19.86 -10.46 2.03
CA ASP A 364 -20.62 -9.60 1.11
C ASP A 364 -19.71 -9.07 -0.01
N GLU A 365 -18.47 -8.71 0.30
CA GLU A 365 -17.45 -8.39 -0.71
C GLU A 365 -17.11 -9.60 -1.59
N ALA A 366 -16.98 -10.80 -1.01
CA ALA A 366 -16.78 -12.03 -1.77
C ALA A 366 -17.97 -12.33 -2.70
N ALA A 367 -19.21 -12.00 -2.30
CA ALA A 367 -20.39 -12.11 -3.15
C ALA A 367 -20.31 -11.15 -4.35
N SER A 368 -19.91 -9.90 -4.13
CA SER A 368 -19.70 -8.89 -5.17
C SER A 368 -18.57 -9.28 -6.15
N TRP A 369 -17.45 -9.84 -5.66
CA TRP A 369 -16.40 -10.39 -6.53
C TRP A 369 -16.89 -11.61 -7.32
N SER A 370 -17.66 -12.51 -6.69
CA SER A 370 -18.24 -13.66 -7.39
C SER A 370 -19.19 -13.21 -8.50
N LEU A 371 -19.97 -12.13 -8.30
CA LEU A 371 -20.86 -11.57 -9.33
C LEU A 371 -20.05 -11.09 -10.55
N LEU A 372 -18.98 -10.32 -10.32
CA LEU A 372 -18.08 -9.86 -11.39
C LEU A 372 -17.50 -11.04 -12.19
N TRP A 373 -17.18 -12.15 -11.53
CA TRP A 373 -16.75 -13.36 -12.23
C TRP A 373 -17.87 -13.98 -13.07
N TYR A 374 -19.10 -14.11 -12.56
CA TYR A 374 -20.19 -14.64 -13.39
C TYR A 374 -20.57 -13.73 -14.57
N LEU A 375 -20.44 -12.40 -14.43
CA LEU A 375 -20.75 -11.43 -15.48
C LEU A 375 -19.65 -11.33 -16.57
N TYR A 376 -18.38 -11.27 -16.17
CA TYR A 376 -17.25 -10.96 -17.06
C TYR A 376 -16.15 -12.04 -17.11
N GLY A 377 -16.09 -12.93 -16.11
CA GLY A 377 -15.06 -13.97 -15.99
C GLY A 377 -15.46 -15.33 -16.58
N LYS A 378 -16.73 -15.74 -16.42
CA LYS A 378 -17.28 -16.93 -17.08
C LYS A 378 -17.61 -16.59 -18.52
N GLY A 379 -16.81 -17.10 -19.46
CA GLY A 379 -17.02 -16.92 -20.90
C GLY A 379 -18.38 -17.42 -21.39
N ASN A 380 -18.77 -17.01 -22.60
CA ASN A 380 -19.97 -17.55 -23.25
C ASN A 380 -19.67 -18.99 -23.73
N GLU A 381 -20.49 -19.96 -23.31
CA GLU A 381 -20.41 -21.33 -23.79
C GLU A 381 -21.27 -21.48 -25.06
N GLU A 382 -20.64 -21.84 -26.19
CA GLU A 382 -21.35 -22.15 -27.44
C GLU A 382 -21.97 -23.55 -27.37
N VAL A 383 -23.17 -23.72 -27.93
CA VAL A 383 -23.84 -25.03 -28.02
C VAL A 383 -23.05 -25.95 -28.95
N PRO A 384 -22.53 -27.11 -28.50
CA PRO A 384 -21.71 -27.98 -29.34
C PRO A 384 -22.47 -28.47 -30.58
N GLU A 385 -21.90 -28.26 -31.77
CA GLU A 385 -22.50 -28.65 -33.06
C GLU A 385 -22.94 -30.12 -33.08
N ASP A 386 -22.18 -31.01 -32.43
CA ASP A 386 -22.49 -32.42 -32.42
C ASP A 386 -23.79 -32.71 -31.64
N LEU A 387 -24.11 -31.95 -30.58
CA LEU A 387 -25.33 -32.13 -29.77
C LEU A 387 -26.60 -31.61 -30.45
N ILE A 388 -26.48 -30.83 -31.53
CA ILE A 388 -27.63 -30.34 -32.29
C ILE A 388 -28.33 -31.53 -32.98
N VAL A 389 -29.62 -31.71 -32.71
CA VAL A 389 -30.45 -32.78 -33.31
C VAL A 389 -31.63 -32.17 -34.06
N LEU A 390 -31.95 -32.72 -35.23
CA LEU A 390 -33.11 -32.35 -36.04
C LEU A 390 -34.11 -33.52 -36.10
N PRO A 391 -35.42 -33.30 -35.86
CA PRO A 391 -36.02 -32.07 -35.32
C PRO A 391 -35.53 -31.76 -33.90
N THR A 392 -35.50 -30.49 -33.54
CA THR A 392 -35.03 -29.99 -32.23
C THR A 392 -35.97 -30.42 -31.10
N THR A 393 -35.42 -30.54 -29.89
CA THR A 393 -36.19 -30.70 -28.64
C THR A 393 -36.43 -29.36 -27.98
N SER A 394 -37.42 -29.26 -27.08
CA SER A 394 -37.65 -28.03 -26.30
C SER A 394 -36.47 -27.67 -25.42
N HIS A 395 -35.72 -28.65 -24.89
CA HIS A 395 -34.51 -28.37 -24.11
C HIS A 395 -33.40 -27.75 -24.97
N LEU A 396 -33.15 -28.29 -26.17
CA LEU A 396 -32.17 -27.73 -27.11
C LEU A 396 -32.55 -26.30 -27.53
N MET A 397 -33.82 -26.06 -27.86
CA MET A 397 -34.30 -24.71 -28.21
C MET A 397 -34.17 -23.72 -27.04
N ALA A 398 -34.40 -24.16 -25.79
CA ALA A 398 -34.20 -23.32 -24.62
C ALA A 398 -32.71 -22.96 -24.41
N CYS A 399 -31.80 -23.93 -24.54
CA CYS A 399 -30.36 -23.67 -24.44
C CYS A 399 -29.86 -22.72 -25.56
N GLN A 400 -30.37 -22.86 -26.79
CA GLN A 400 -30.05 -21.95 -27.90
C GLN A 400 -30.56 -20.54 -27.63
N PHE A 401 -31.84 -20.38 -27.24
CA PHE A 401 -32.40 -19.07 -26.88
C PHE A 401 -31.61 -18.36 -25.77
N VAL A 402 -31.23 -19.09 -24.70
CA VAL A 402 -30.49 -18.49 -23.59
C VAL A 402 -29.04 -18.16 -23.97
N ALA A 403 -28.41 -18.93 -24.86
CA ALA A 403 -27.07 -18.61 -25.37
C ALA A 403 -27.07 -17.40 -26.35
N GLU A 404 -28.15 -17.19 -27.10
CA GLU A 404 -28.28 -16.12 -28.10
C GLU A 404 -28.80 -14.79 -27.50
N ASP A 405 -29.79 -14.82 -26.59
CA ASP A 405 -30.37 -13.62 -25.98
C ASP A 405 -29.54 -13.15 -24.77
N HIS A 406 -28.86 -12.01 -24.90
CA HIS A 406 -28.01 -11.44 -23.85
C HIS A 406 -28.71 -11.25 -22.50
N THR A 407 -30.03 -11.00 -22.52
CA THR A 407 -30.82 -10.72 -21.32
C THR A 407 -31.19 -12.01 -20.61
N ALA A 408 -31.51 -13.06 -21.37
CA ALA A 408 -31.65 -14.41 -20.85
C ALA A 408 -30.33 -14.95 -20.28
N GLN A 409 -29.21 -14.75 -21.01
CA GLN A 409 -27.87 -15.15 -20.57
C GLN A 409 -27.42 -14.42 -19.30
N LEU A 410 -27.71 -13.12 -19.18
CA LEU A 410 -27.49 -12.34 -17.97
C LEU A 410 -28.25 -12.95 -16.78
N CYS A 411 -29.54 -13.25 -16.95
CA CYS A 411 -30.32 -13.86 -15.87
C CYS A 411 -29.87 -15.29 -15.53
N LEU A 412 -29.40 -16.09 -16.50
CA LEU A 412 -28.77 -17.38 -16.20
C LEU A 412 -27.51 -17.21 -15.34
N ARG A 413 -26.61 -16.28 -15.68
CA ARG A 413 -25.42 -15.94 -14.88
C ARG A 413 -25.77 -15.52 -13.46
N LEU A 414 -26.82 -14.70 -13.29
CA LEU A 414 -27.30 -14.25 -11.98
C LEU A 414 -27.90 -15.39 -11.14
N ILE A 415 -28.60 -16.34 -11.76
CA ILE A 415 -29.10 -17.55 -11.08
C ILE A 415 -27.93 -18.44 -10.66
N GLN A 416 -26.99 -18.73 -11.56
CA GLN A 416 -25.79 -19.53 -11.26
C GLN A 416 -24.94 -18.89 -10.13
N TRP A 417 -24.85 -17.54 -10.09
CA TRP A 417 -24.22 -16.80 -9.00
C TRP A 417 -24.92 -17.02 -7.65
N LEU A 418 -26.23 -16.79 -7.58
CA LEU A 418 -27.00 -16.90 -6.32
C LEU A 418 -27.07 -18.34 -5.80
N GLU A 419 -27.25 -19.32 -6.69
CA GLU A 419 -27.21 -20.75 -6.35
C GLU A 419 -25.81 -21.16 -5.88
N GLY A 420 -24.75 -20.64 -6.53
CA GLY A 420 -23.36 -20.84 -6.12
C GLY A 420 -23.03 -20.25 -4.74
N LEU A 421 -23.57 -19.06 -4.41
CA LEU A 421 -23.44 -18.47 -3.07
C LEU A 421 -24.14 -19.33 -2.01
N ALA A 422 -25.38 -19.78 -2.30
CA ALA A 422 -26.14 -20.63 -1.39
C ALA A 422 -25.46 -22.00 -1.18
N SER A 423 -24.91 -22.64 -2.22
CA SER A 423 -24.14 -23.89 -2.04
C SER A 423 -22.87 -23.66 -1.20
N LYS A 424 -22.07 -22.62 -1.52
CA LYS A 424 -20.87 -22.28 -0.72
C LYS A 424 -21.20 -22.04 0.76
N ALA A 425 -22.35 -21.44 1.06
CA ALA A 425 -22.81 -21.24 2.43
C ALA A 425 -23.19 -22.56 3.14
N LEU A 426 -23.88 -23.47 2.46
CA LEU A 426 -24.21 -24.80 3.00
C LEU A 426 -22.97 -25.67 3.22
N ASP A 427 -22.02 -25.64 2.30
CA ASP A 427 -20.76 -26.37 2.43
C ASP A 427 -19.92 -25.84 3.60
N LEU A 428 -19.98 -24.53 3.89
CA LEU A 428 -19.33 -23.93 5.07
C LEU A 428 -20.06 -24.31 6.38
N GLU A 429 -21.39 -24.26 6.43
CA GLU A 429 -22.12 -24.68 7.64
C GLU A 429 -21.91 -26.17 7.93
N SER A 430 -21.93 -27.01 6.89
CA SER A 430 -21.69 -28.46 6.98
C SER A 430 -20.29 -28.77 7.56
N LYS A 431 -19.26 -28.00 7.18
CA LYS A 431 -17.91 -28.11 7.78
C LYS A 431 -17.85 -27.70 9.24
N LEU A 432 -18.59 -26.65 9.63
CA LEU A 432 -18.50 -26.05 10.97
C LEU A 432 -19.41 -26.74 12.02
N ARG A 433 -20.53 -27.32 11.60
CA ARG A 433 -21.57 -27.88 12.50
C ARG A 433 -21.98 -29.32 12.16
N GLY A 434 -21.51 -29.85 11.03
CA GLY A 434 -22.08 -31.05 10.40
C GLY A 434 -23.26 -30.71 9.50
N SER A 435 -23.61 -31.60 8.58
CA SER A 435 -24.79 -31.43 7.73
C SER A 435 -26.07 -31.45 8.58
N HIS A 436 -26.78 -30.32 8.66
CA HIS A 436 -28.13 -30.26 9.21
C HIS A 436 -29.16 -30.92 8.29
N VAL A 437 -28.95 -30.77 6.98
CA VAL A 437 -29.80 -31.32 5.91
C VAL A 437 -29.89 -32.84 6.06
N GLY A 438 -31.12 -33.36 6.12
CA GLY A 438 -31.43 -34.78 6.25
C GLY A 438 -31.31 -35.36 7.66
N THR A 439 -30.93 -34.58 8.67
CA THR A 439 -30.80 -35.09 10.07
C THR A 439 -32.10 -35.59 10.68
N HIS A 440 -33.24 -35.24 10.09
CA HIS A 440 -34.58 -35.63 10.56
C HIS A 440 -35.22 -36.78 9.74
N LEU A 441 -34.43 -37.48 8.91
CA LEU A 441 -34.91 -38.58 8.05
C LEU A 441 -35.64 -39.71 8.82
N PRO A 442 -36.89 -40.06 8.43
CA PRO A 442 -37.71 -41.01 9.18
C PRO A 442 -37.35 -42.48 8.90
N THR A 443 -36.58 -43.10 9.79
CA THR A 443 -36.17 -44.53 9.75
C THR A 443 -37.33 -45.55 9.81
N SER A 444 -38.58 -45.10 9.94
CA SER A 444 -39.79 -45.95 10.02
C SER A 444 -40.77 -45.78 8.86
N GLY A 445 -40.40 -45.04 7.81
CA GLY A 445 -41.23 -44.82 6.61
C GLY A 445 -42.32 -43.76 6.76
N VAL A 446 -42.94 -43.43 5.62
CA VAL A 446 -43.91 -42.34 5.43
C VAL A 446 -45.10 -42.44 6.39
N TRP A 447 -45.45 -41.31 7.01
CA TRP A 447 -46.62 -41.10 7.87
C TRP A 447 -46.86 -42.22 8.89
N ASN A 448 -45.77 -42.73 9.48
CA ASN A 448 -45.78 -43.88 10.36
C ASN A 448 -46.62 -43.67 11.63
N HIS A 449 -46.75 -42.44 12.16
CA HIS A 449 -47.62 -42.18 13.31
C HIS A 449 -49.10 -42.23 12.90
N THR A 450 -49.46 -41.62 11.79
CA THR A 450 -50.81 -41.61 11.19
C THR A 450 -51.22 -43.03 10.80
N GLN A 451 -50.33 -43.81 10.17
CA GLN A 451 -50.55 -45.23 9.90
C GLN A 451 -50.80 -46.03 11.19
N ARG A 452 -50.04 -45.79 12.26
CA ARG A 452 -50.26 -46.43 13.58
C ARG A 452 -51.55 -45.98 14.26
N PHE A 453 -52.02 -44.77 14.00
CA PHE A 453 -53.29 -44.23 14.51
C PHE A 453 -54.49 -44.86 13.79
N LEU A 454 -54.47 -44.89 12.45
CA LEU A 454 -55.50 -45.56 11.63
C LEU A 454 -55.57 -47.06 11.93
N LYS A 455 -54.42 -47.74 12.09
CA LYS A 455 -54.35 -49.16 12.49
C LYS A 455 -54.93 -49.44 13.89
N LYS A 456 -55.15 -48.43 14.73
CA LYS A 456 -55.86 -48.56 16.03
C LYS A 456 -57.37 -48.35 15.91
N GLY A 457 -57.92 -48.19 14.70
CA GLY A 457 -59.34 -47.94 14.48
C GLY A 457 -59.82 -46.58 15.00
N SER A 458 -58.91 -45.64 15.25
CA SER A 458 -59.23 -44.30 15.73
C SER A 458 -59.59 -43.39 14.56
N THR A 459 -60.83 -42.92 14.52
CA THR A 459 -61.33 -42.02 13.47
C THR A 459 -61.45 -40.58 13.99
N ASN A 460 -61.03 -39.62 13.16
CA ASN A 460 -61.13 -38.20 13.45
C ASN A 460 -61.26 -37.46 12.12
N VAL A 461 -62.32 -36.65 11.96
CA VAL A 461 -62.63 -35.93 10.70
C VAL A 461 -61.51 -34.95 10.28
N LYS A 462 -60.64 -34.55 11.21
CA LYS A 462 -59.48 -33.69 10.92
C LYS A 462 -58.20 -34.43 10.47
N ILE A 463 -58.19 -35.77 10.54
CA ILE A 463 -57.03 -36.61 10.22
C ILE A 463 -57.30 -37.40 8.94
N VAL A 464 -56.36 -37.43 8.00
CA VAL A 464 -56.49 -38.21 6.76
C VAL A 464 -56.80 -39.69 7.05
N GLN A 465 -57.71 -40.27 6.28
CA GLN A 465 -58.13 -41.66 6.42
C GLN A 465 -57.39 -42.62 5.47
N HIS A 466 -56.76 -42.06 4.42
CA HIS A 466 -55.87 -42.78 3.51
C HIS A 466 -54.42 -42.28 3.66
N LEU A 467 -53.48 -42.99 3.05
CA LEU A 467 -52.02 -42.77 3.19
C LEU A 467 -51.33 -42.56 1.84
N ASP A 468 -52.10 -42.23 0.82
CA ASP A 468 -51.65 -41.72 -0.47
C ASP A 468 -51.40 -40.19 -0.39
N PHE A 469 -50.48 -39.70 -1.21
CA PHE A 469 -49.91 -38.35 -1.07
C PHE A 469 -50.91 -37.22 -1.32
N ASP A 470 -51.99 -37.47 -2.06
CA ASP A 470 -53.06 -36.50 -2.32
C ASP A 470 -54.16 -36.52 -1.24
N ALA A 471 -54.16 -37.48 -0.31
CA ALA A 471 -55.16 -37.58 0.76
C ALA A 471 -55.39 -36.28 1.55
N PRO A 472 -54.35 -35.50 1.95
CA PRO A 472 -54.57 -34.23 2.66
C PRO A 472 -55.40 -33.24 1.82
N THR A 473 -55.04 -33.09 0.54
CA THR A 473 -55.67 -32.15 -0.39
C THR A 473 -57.07 -32.61 -0.80
N ARG A 474 -57.27 -33.92 -0.99
CA ARG A 474 -58.51 -34.57 -1.42
C ARG A 474 -59.56 -34.68 -0.32
N GLU A 475 -59.13 -34.91 0.92
CA GLU A 475 -60.01 -35.11 2.08
C GLU A 475 -60.19 -33.82 2.89
N HIS A 476 -59.45 -32.76 2.57
CA HIS A 476 -59.34 -31.52 3.34
C HIS A 476 -58.99 -31.78 4.83
N ALA A 477 -58.10 -32.74 5.03
CA ALA A 477 -57.63 -33.22 6.32
C ALA A 477 -56.09 -33.15 6.39
N GLN A 478 -55.49 -33.51 7.52
CA GLN A 478 -54.04 -33.44 7.71
C GLN A 478 -53.49 -34.77 8.25
N PRO A 479 -52.21 -35.12 8.03
CA PRO A 479 -51.55 -36.17 8.81
C PRO A 479 -51.43 -35.75 10.29
N LEU A 480 -51.07 -36.68 11.18
CA LEU A 480 -50.79 -36.36 12.58
C LEU A 480 -49.67 -35.32 12.70
N LEU A 481 -49.73 -34.49 13.75
CA LEU A 481 -48.83 -33.35 13.94
C LEU A 481 -47.34 -33.73 13.89
N ASP A 482 -46.97 -34.91 14.38
CA ASP A 482 -45.58 -35.38 14.37
C ASP A 482 -45.11 -35.74 12.94
N ASP A 483 -45.95 -36.42 12.16
CA ASP A 483 -45.68 -36.71 10.75
C ASP A 483 -45.70 -35.42 9.90
N LYS A 484 -46.63 -34.49 10.19
CA LYS A 484 -46.70 -33.18 9.53
C LYS A 484 -45.42 -32.37 9.74
N LYS A 485 -44.89 -32.33 10.96
CA LYS A 485 -43.62 -31.66 11.25
C LYS A 485 -42.44 -32.31 10.54
N GLN A 486 -42.42 -33.64 10.44
CA GLN A 486 -41.39 -34.35 9.68
C GLN A 486 -41.44 -34.01 8.18
N ASP A 487 -42.65 -33.89 7.60
CA ASP A 487 -42.81 -33.37 6.23
C ASP A 487 -42.37 -31.91 6.11
N GLU A 488 -42.77 -31.04 7.04
CA GLU A 488 -42.43 -29.61 6.99
C GLU A 488 -40.91 -29.38 7.07
N SER A 489 -40.17 -30.09 7.94
CA SER A 489 -38.70 -30.03 7.98
C SER A 489 -38.02 -30.69 6.77
N LEU A 490 -38.55 -31.80 6.25
CA LEU A 490 -38.03 -32.40 5.02
C LEU A 490 -38.17 -31.45 3.81
N LEU A 491 -39.27 -30.69 3.76
CA LEU A 491 -39.52 -29.70 2.72
C LEU A 491 -38.69 -28.42 2.93
N GLU A 492 -38.35 -28.07 4.17
CA GLU A 492 -37.41 -27.00 4.51
C GLU A 492 -36.01 -27.32 3.98
N ASP A 493 -35.51 -28.54 4.23
CA ASP A 493 -34.25 -29.05 3.67
C ASP A 493 -34.26 -29.06 2.12
N VAL A 494 -35.36 -29.52 1.50
CA VAL A 494 -35.51 -29.50 0.03
C VAL A 494 -35.53 -28.07 -0.51
N TRP A 495 -36.21 -27.13 0.15
CA TRP A 495 -36.21 -25.71 -0.21
C TRP A 495 -34.81 -25.08 -0.11
N ILE A 496 -34.03 -25.46 0.90
CA ILE A 496 -32.64 -25.07 1.06
C ILE A 496 -31.77 -25.60 -0.10
N LEU A 497 -31.87 -26.89 -0.43
CA LEU A 497 -31.09 -27.50 -1.52
C LEU A 497 -31.46 -26.94 -2.90
N LEU A 498 -32.74 -26.63 -3.16
CA LEU A 498 -33.18 -26.03 -4.42
C LEU A 498 -32.65 -24.60 -4.62
N ARG A 499 -32.60 -23.77 -3.56
CA ARG A 499 -31.96 -22.44 -3.61
C ARG A 499 -30.45 -22.50 -3.85
N ALA A 500 -29.82 -23.66 -3.64
CA ALA A 500 -28.40 -23.91 -3.86
C ALA A 500 -28.09 -24.61 -5.20
N GLY A 501 -29.09 -24.80 -6.08
CA GLY A 501 -28.93 -25.54 -7.35
C GLY A 501 -28.76 -27.06 -7.17
N ARG A 502 -28.79 -27.59 -5.93
CA ARG A 502 -28.50 -28.99 -5.57
C ARG A 502 -29.71 -29.89 -5.77
N LEU A 503 -30.32 -29.81 -6.95
CA LEU A 503 -31.54 -30.53 -7.35
C LEU A 503 -31.40 -32.06 -7.21
N GLU A 504 -30.22 -32.60 -7.53
CA GLU A 504 -29.97 -34.04 -7.47
C GLU A 504 -29.95 -34.56 -6.02
N GLU A 505 -29.36 -33.81 -5.10
CA GLU A 505 -29.41 -34.08 -3.65
C GLU A 505 -30.83 -33.88 -3.09
N ALA A 506 -31.57 -32.86 -3.50
CA ALA A 506 -32.96 -32.66 -3.10
C ALA A 506 -33.83 -33.87 -3.49
N CYS A 507 -33.62 -34.42 -4.70
CA CYS A 507 -34.27 -35.63 -5.16
C CYS A 507 -33.82 -36.87 -4.35
N ASN A 508 -32.54 -37.00 -4.03
CA ASN A 508 -32.01 -38.11 -3.22
C ASN A 508 -32.53 -38.06 -1.77
N LEU A 509 -32.64 -36.88 -1.18
CA LEU A 509 -33.23 -36.66 0.14
C LEU A 509 -34.71 -37.08 0.16
N CYS A 510 -35.51 -36.66 -0.83
CA CYS A 510 -36.89 -37.14 -0.99
C CYS A 510 -36.97 -38.67 -1.15
N ARG A 511 -36.07 -39.30 -1.90
CA ARG A 511 -36.01 -40.77 -2.05
C ARG A 511 -35.66 -41.45 -0.72
N ALA A 512 -34.67 -40.93 0.02
CA ALA A 512 -34.24 -41.43 1.32
C ALA A 512 -35.34 -41.36 2.39
N ALA A 513 -36.18 -40.32 2.34
CA ALA A 513 -37.37 -40.18 3.20
C ALA A 513 -38.52 -41.16 2.82
N GLY A 514 -38.37 -41.96 1.76
CA GLY A 514 -39.40 -42.82 1.21
C GLY A 514 -40.43 -42.08 0.34
N GLN A 515 -40.15 -40.82 -0.02
CA GLN A 515 -41.08 -39.90 -0.67
C GLN A 515 -40.76 -39.69 -2.15
N SER A 516 -40.54 -40.78 -2.87
CA SER A 516 -40.08 -40.77 -4.27
C SER A 516 -41.00 -40.03 -5.25
N TRP A 517 -42.27 -39.77 -4.89
CA TRP A 517 -43.16 -38.92 -5.70
C TRP A 517 -42.73 -37.45 -5.68
N ARG A 518 -42.26 -36.90 -4.54
CA ARG A 518 -41.71 -35.54 -4.47
C ARG A 518 -40.46 -35.42 -5.36
N ALA A 519 -39.58 -36.42 -5.35
CA ALA A 519 -38.42 -36.49 -6.26
C ALA A 519 -38.84 -36.53 -7.76
N ALA A 520 -39.90 -37.26 -8.11
CA ALA A 520 -40.42 -37.31 -9.48
C ALA A 520 -41.09 -36.01 -9.93
N THR A 521 -41.67 -35.24 -9.00
CA THR A 521 -42.18 -33.88 -9.24
C THR A 521 -41.05 -32.87 -9.48
N LEU A 522 -39.96 -32.96 -8.70
CA LEU A 522 -38.80 -32.06 -8.78
C LEU A 522 -37.99 -32.25 -10.07
N CYS A 523 -37.75 -33.50 -10.47
CA CYS A 523 -36.93 -33.84 -11.63
C CYS A 523 -37.76 -34.65 -12.65
N PRO A 524 -38.55 -33.97 -13.51
CA PRO A 524 -39.49 -34.62 -14.42
C PRO A 524 -38.80 -35.30 -15.61
N PHE A 525 -39.60 -35.98 -16.43
CA PHE A 525 -39.19 -36.57 -17.72
C PHE A 525 -38.04 -37.60 -17.62
N GLY A 526 -37.90 -38.26 -16.47
CA GLY A 526 -37.02 -39.43 -16.28
C GLY A 526 -35.70 -39.15 -15.58
N GLY A 527 -35.56 -38.02 -14.87
CA GLY A 527 -34.32 -37.67 -14.18
C GLY A 527 -33.37 -36.79 -15.00
N LEU A 528 -33.88 -36.13 -16.04
CA LEU A 528 -33.11 -35.23 -16.90
C LEU A 528 -32.98 -33.84 -16.27
N ASP A 529 -31.90 -33.15 -16.60
CA ASP A 529 -31.70 -31.76 -16.21
C ASP A 529 -32.41 -30.83 -17.21
N HIS A 530 -33.39 -30.05 -16.75
CA HIS A 530 -34.16 -29.14 -17.62
C HIS A 530 -33.72 -27.68 -17.50
N SER A 531 -32.60 -27.41 -16.83
CA SER A 531 -32.00 -26.08 -16.83
C SER A 531 -31.52 -25.72 -18.25
N PRO A 532 -31.72 -24.46 -18.71
CA PRO A 532 -31.46 -24.07 -20.10
C PRO A 532 -29.98 -23.70 -20.30
N THR A 533 -29.08 -24.64 -20.01
CA THR A 533 -27.62 -24.41 -20.01
C THR A 533 -26.90 -25.42 -20.90
N VAL A 534 -25.67 -25.09 -21.32
CA VAL A 534 -24.85 -25.99 -22.16
C VAL A 534 -24.36 -27.17 -21.33
N GLU A 535 -23.99 -26.96 -20.07
CA GLU A 535 -23.57 -28.02 -19.14
C GLU A 535 -24.68 -29.08 -18.95
N ALA A 536 -25.94 -28.65 -18.80
CA ALA A 536 -27.10 -29.53 -18.69
C ALA A 536 -27.41 -30.29 -19.99
N LEU A 537 -27.28 -29.63 -21.14
CA LEU A 537 -27.42 -30.26 -22.45
C LEU A 537 -26.36 -31.33 -22.70
N VAL A 538 -25.11 -31.07 -22.29
CA VAL A 538 -24.00 -32.05 -22.31
C VAL A 538 -24.27 -33.22 -21.35
N LYS A 539 -24.75 -32.96 -20.12
CA LYS A 539 -25.10 -34.00 -19.13
C LYS A 539 -26.23 -34.92 -19.62
N ASN A 540 -27.25 -34.37 -20.28
CA ASN A 540 -28.36 -35.13 -20.86
C ASN A 540 -27.99 -35.89 -22.14
N GLY A 541 -27.12 -35.31 -22.96
CA GLY A 541 -26.75 -35.84 -24.27
C GLY A 541 -27.93 -35.99 -25.23
N LYS A 542 -27.78 -36.87 -26.23
CA LYS A 542 -28.75 -37.06 -27.33
C LYS A 542 -29.95 -37.89 -26.90
N ASN A 543 -30.85 -37.29 -26.11
CA ASN A 543 -32.03 -37.98 -25.59
C ASN A 543 -33.11 -38.21 -26.66
N ARG A 544 -32.97 -39.32 -27.39
CA ARG A 544 -33.92 -39.80 -28.40
C ARG A 544 -35.31 -40.12 -27.83
N SER A 545 -35.42 -40.44 -26.54
CA SER A 545 -36.71 -40.73 -25.90
C SER A 545 -37.53 -39.46 -25.72
N LEU A 546 -36.89 -38.36 -25.26
CA LEU A 546 -37.52 -37.04 -25.20
C LEU A 546 -37.90 -36.56 -26.61
N GLN A 547 -36.98 -36.67 -27.57
CA GLN A 547 -37.24 -36.32 -28.97
C GLN A 547 -38.42 -37.08 -29.57
N ALA A 548 -38.56 -38.38 -29.28
CA ALA A 548 -39.72 -39.17 -29.73
C ALA A 548 -41.03 -38.72 -29.06
N MET A 549 -41.03 -38.49 -27.74
CA MET A 549 -42.21 -38.01 -27.02
C MET A 549 -42.68 -36.63 -27.51
N GLU A 550 -41.76 -35.71 -27.84
CA GLU A 550 -42.08 -34.40 -28.39
C GLU A 550 -42.49 -34.46 -29.88
N LEU A 551 -41.98 -35.42 -30.65
CA LEU A 551 -42.44 -35.67 -32.02
C LEU A 551 -43.89 -36.22 -32.05
N GLU A 552 -44.28 -37.02 -31.06
CA GLU A 552 -45.63 -37.56 -30.91
C GLU A 552 -46.62 -36.59 -30.25
N SER A 553 -46.17 -35.81 -29.24
CA SER A 553 -47.02 -34.93 -28.43
C SER A 553 -47.02 -33.45 -28.87
N GLY A 554 -46.05 -33.05 -29.70
CA GLY A 554 -45.68 -31.67 -29.95
C GLY A 554 -44.62 -31.14 -28.96
N ILE A 555 -43.74 -30.26 -29.46
CA ILE A 555 -42.71 -29.57 -28.69
C ILE A 555 -43.32 -28.83 -27.48
N ASN A 556 -42.63 -28.89 -26.34
CA ASN A 556 -43.01 -28.21 -25.09
C ASN A 556 -44.40 -28.62 -24.54
N HIS A 557 -45.09 -29.63 -25.10
CA HIS A 557 -46.40 -30.07 -24.61
C HIS A 557 -46.29 -30.66 -23.21
N GLN A 558 -45.42 -31.66 -23.03
CA GLN A 558 -45.23 -32.36 -21.75
C GLN A 558 -44.72 -31.41 -20.65
N ARG A 559 -43.82 -30.47 -21.01
CA ARG A 559 -43.27 -29.47 -20.08
C ARG A 559 -44.33 -28.46 -19.64
N ARG A 560 -45.18 -27.95 -20.55
CA ARG A 560 -46.37 -27.13 -20.19
C ARG A 560 -47.35 -27.88 -19.29
N MET A 561 -47.62 -29.16 -19.56
CA MET A 561 -48.48 -29.99 -18.70
C MET A 561 -47.95 -30.10 -17.26
N TRP A 562 -46.64 -30.32 -17.09
CA TRP A 562 -45.99 -30.36 -15.77
C TRP A 562 -45.98 -28.99 -15.07
N LYS A 563 -45.59 -27.92 -15.76
CA LYS A 563 -45.66 -26.53 -15.26
C LYS A 563 -47.08 -26.18 -14.75
N TRP A 564 -48.11 -26.47 -15.56
CA TRP A 564 -49.51 -26.25 -15.21
C TRP A 564 -49.97 -27.09 -14.00
N ALA A 565 -49.61 -28.36 -13.94
CA ALA A 565 -49.91 -29.22 -12.80
C ALA A 565 -49.27 -28.70 -11.50
N SER A 566 -48.01 -28.25 -11.55
CA SER A 566 -47.32 -27.62 -10.43
C SER A 566 -47.98 -26.29 -10.02
N TYR A 567 -48.44 -25.47 -10.97
CA TYR A 567 -49.22 -24.26 -10.66
C TYR A 567 -50.51 -24.58 -9.91
N CYS A 568 -51.31 -25.53 -10.41
CA CYS A 568 -52.53 -25.99 -9.75
C CYS A 568 -52.28 -26.60 -8.36
N ALA A 569 -51.15 -27.26 -8.14
CA ALA A 569 -50.75 -27.74 -6.81
C ALA A 569 -50.41 -26.57 -5.87
N SER A 570 -49.59 -25.61 -6.32
CA SER A 570 -49.16 -24.47 -5.50
C SER A 570 -50.33 -23.61 -4.99
N GLU A 571 -51.35 -23.34 -5.81
CA GLU A 571 -52.52 -22.58 -5.37
C GLU A 571 -53.39 -23.41 -4.39
N LYS A 572 -53.67 -24.68 -4.68
CA LYS A 572 -54.53 -25.54 -3.84
C LYS A 572 -53.93 -25.87 -2.46
N ILE A 573 -52.61 -25.96 -2.36
CA ILE A 573 -51.93 -26.20 -1.07
C ILE A 573 -51.92 -24.90 -0.25
N ALA A 574 -51.72 -23.75 -0.91
CA ALA A 574 -51.80 -22.45 -0.26
C ALA A 574 -53.20 -22.13 0.29
N GLU A 575 -54.28 -22.57 -0.37
CA GLU A 575 -55.67 -22.47 0.12
C GLU A 575 -55.93 -23.20 1.45
N GLN A 576 -55.08 -24.14 1.84
CA GLN A 576 -55.26 -24.98 3.04
C GLN A 576 -54.41 -24.53 4.23
N GLU A 577 -53.64 -23.44 4.08
CA GLU A 577 -52.68 -22.91 5.07
C GLU A 577 -51.68 -23.95 5.63
N SER A 578 -51.47 -25.05 4.89
CA SER A 578 -50.63 -26.18 5.29
C SER A 578 -49.51 -26.42 4.29
N GLY A 579 -48.27 -26.62 4.75
CA GLY A 579 -47.13 -26.87 3.86
C GLY A 579 -46.66 -25.60 3.15
N LYS A 580 -46.09 -24.66 3.92
CA LYS A 580 -45.50 -23.41 3.40
C LYS A 580 -44.37 -23.69 2.39
N TYR A 581 -43.41 -24.54 2.77
CA TYR A 581 -42.32 -24.95 1.88
C TYR A 581 -42.84 -25.79 0.70
N GLU A 582 -43.84 -26.65 0.88
CA GLU A 582 -44.44 -27.40 -0.23
C GLU A 582 -45.06 -26.47 -1.27
N THR A 583 -45.83 -25.47 -0.82
CA THR A 583 -46.39 -24.41 -1.66
C THR A 583 -45.30 -23.72 -2.48
N ALA A 584 -44.18 -23.32 -1.84
CA ALA A 584 -43.08 -22.63 -2.49
C ALA A 584 -42.29 -23.52 -3.46
N ILE A 585 -42.12 -24.81 -3.17
CA ILE A 585 -41.47 -25.80 -4.05
C ILE A 585 -42.28 -26.00 -5.34
N TYR A 586 -43.60 -26.24 -5.21
CA TYR A 586 -44.47 -26.32 -6.39
C TYR A 586 -44.52 -24.98 -7.14
N ALA A 587 -44.44 -23.84 -6.45
CA ALA A 587 -44.40 -22.52 -7.05
C ALA A 587 -43.10 -22.24 -7.83
N VAL A 588 -41.93 -22.65 -7.33
CA VAL A 588 -40.63 -22.53 -8.03
C VAL A 588 -40.59 -23.36 -9.30
N ASN A 589 -41.20 -24.55 -9.31
CA ASN A 589 -41.31 -25.34 -10.54
C ASN A 589 -42.07 -24.58 -11.65
N CYS A 590 -43.08 -23.78 -11.29
CA CYS A 590 -43.98 -23.10 -12.22
C CYS A 590 -43.87 -21.57 -12.26
N SER A 591 -42.82 -20.98 -11.68
CA SER A 591 -42.58 -19.52 -11.67
C SER A 591 -43.71 -18.68 -11.05
N ASN A 592 -44.48 -19.24 -10.11
CA ASN A 592 -45.62 -18.58 -9.45
C ASN A 592 -45.15 -17.63 -8.34
N VAL A 593 -44.49 -16.54 -8.73
CA VAL A 593 -43.83 -15.52 -7.87
C VAL A 593 -44.65 -15.17 -6.62
N LYS A 594 -45.96 -14.94 -6.76
CA LYS A 594 -46.91 -14.65 -5.66
C LYS A 594 -46.83 -15.64 -4.48
N ARG A 595 -46.47 -16.90 -4.74
CA ARG A 595 -46.36 -17.99 -3.77
C ARG A 595 -44.92 -18.30 -3.35
N ILE A 596 -43.92 -17.80 -4.10
CA ILE A 596 -42.50 -17.96 -3.78
C ILE A 596 -42.04 -16.85 -2.82
N LEU A 597 -42.34 -15.58 -3.12
CA LEU A 597 -41.81 -14.42 -2.38
C LEU A 597 -42.07 -14.43 -0.86
N PRO A 598 -43.21 -14.92 -0.33
CA PRO A 598 -43.43 -15.00 1.11
C PRO A 598 -42.47 -15.94 1.87
N MET A 599 -41.73 -16.82 1.18
CA MET A 599 -40.68 -17.67 1.76
C MET A 599 -39.26 -17.10 1.58
N CYS A 600 -39.10 -15.96 0.91
CA CYS A 600 -37.82 -15.30 0.72
C CYS A 600 -37.51 -14.40 1.93
N THR A 601 -36.78 -14.95 2.90
CA THR A 601 -36.40 -14.29 4.16
C THR A 601 -35.32 -13.22 4.02
N ASP A 602 -34.53 -13.32 2.95
CA ASP A 602 -33.26 -12.64 2.68
C ASP A 602 -33.21 -12.15 1.22
N TRP A 603 -32.28 -11.23 0.93
CA TRP A 603 -32.20 -10.56 -0.37
C TRP A 603 -31.80 -11.53 -1.48
N GLU A 604 -30.83 -12.41 -1.22
CA GLU A 604 -30.36 -13.43 -2.16
C GLU A 604 -31.52 -14.32 -2.63
N SER A 605 -32.36 -14.81 -1.72
CA SER A 605 -33.52 -15.63 -2.04
C SER A 605 -34.59 -14.90 -2.84
N ALA A 606 -34.85 -13.62 -2.53
CA ALA A 606 -35.82 -12.82 -3.25
C ALA A 606 -35.34 -12.49 -4.68
N CYS A 607 -34.05 -12.15 -4.81
CA CYS A 607 -33.39 -11.89 -6.08
C CYS A 607 -33.37 -13.15 -6.96
N TRP A 608 -33.02 -14.31 -6.38
CA TRP A 608 -33.05 -15.62 -7.05
C TRP A 608 -34.47 -15.99 -7.49
N ALA A 609 -35.45 -15.88 -6.60
CA ALA A 609 -36.84 -16.22 -6.88
C ALA A 609 -37.42 -15.41 -8.05
N LEU A 610 -37.15 -14.10 -8.10
CA LEU A 610 -37.56 -13.23 -9.21
C LEU A 610 -36.80 -13.55 -10.50
N THR A 611 -35.47 -13.62 -10.44
CA THR A 611 -34.62 -13.80 -11.64
C THR A 611 -34.85 -15.16 -12.28
N LYS A 612 -34.94 -16.23 -11.48
CA LYS A 612 -35.29 -17.56 -11.94
C LYS A 612 -36.69 -17.63 -12.52
N SER A 613 -37.69 -17.07 -11.82
CA SER A 613 -39.07 -17.05 -12.33
C SER A 613 -39.19 -16.32 -13.66
N TRP A 614 -38.44 -15.23 -13.84
CA TRP A 614 -38.39 -14.46 -15.08
C TRP A 614 -37.76 -15.26 -16.22
N LEU A 615 -36.57 -15.82 -16.03
CA LEU A 615 -35.90 -16.65 -17.05
C LEU A 615 -36.75 -17.85 -17.46
N ASP A 616 -37.32 -18.58 -16.49
CA ASP A 616 -38.24 -19.68 -16.76
C ASP A 616 -39.45 -19.22 -17.60
N VAL A 617 -40.05 -18.06 -17.32
CA VAL A 617 -41.21 -17.57 -18.08
C VAL A 617 -40.83 -17.06 -19.47
N GLN A 618 -39.66 -16.45 -19.66
CA GLN A 618 -39.16 -16.04 -20.97
C GLN A 618 -38.91 -17.28 -21.86
N VAL A 619 -38.26 -18.31 -21.32
CA VAL A 619 -38.11 -19.62 -21.98
C VAL A 619 -39.48 -20.24 -22.30
N ASP A 620 -40.44 -20.18 -21.37
CA ASP A 620 -41.79 -20.73 -21.58
C ASP A 620 -42.58 -19.98 -22.66
N ALA A 621 -42.35 -18.67 -22.83
CA ALA A 621 -42.95 -17.85 -23.89
C ALA A 621 -42.33 -18.12 -25.27
N GLU A 622 -40.99 -18.21 -25.34
CA GLU A 622 -40.25 -18.56 -26.56
C GLU A 622 -40.65 -19.96 -27.07
N LEU A 623 -40.60 -20.96 -26.19
CA LEU A 623 -41.04 -22.35 -26.47
C LEU A 623 -42.56 -22.49 -26.75
N SER A 624 -43.31 -21.39 -26.70
CA SER A 624 -44.75 -21.35 -27.04
C SER A 624 -45.04 -20.43 -28.24
N GLY A 625 -44.03 -19.78 -28.83
CA GLY A 625 -44.20 -18.83 -29.94
C GLY A 625 -44.81 -17.49 -29.55
N LEU A 626 -44.85 -17.15 -28.26
CA LEU A 626 -45.45 -15.91 -27.73
C LEU A 626 -44.47 -14.73 -27.70
N SER A 627 -43.20 -14.97 -28.06
CA SER A 627 -42.10 -13.99 -28.04
C SER A 627 -42.39 -12.73 -28.87
N ASP A 628 -42.92 -12.90 -30.09
CA ASP A 628 -43.28 -11.77 -30.97
C ASP A 628 -44.48 -10.96 -30.43
N GLU A 629 -45.47 -11.62 -29.81
CA GLU A 629 -46.60 -10.91 -29.17
C GLU A 629 -46.13 -10.09 -27.97
N LEU A 630 -45.23 -10.63 -27.15
CA LEU A 630 -44.62 -9.93 -26.01
C LEU A 630 -43.73 -8.74 -26.48
N ARG A 631 -42.88 -8.95 -27.48
CA ARG A 631 -42.03 -7.90 -28.08
C ARG A 631 -42.88 -6.78 -28.73
N SER A 632 -43.99 -7.14 -29.39
CA SER A 632 -44.90 -6.17 -30.02
C SER A 632 -45.66 -5.31 -29.01
N SER A 633 -46.08 -5.87 -27.87
CA SER A 633 -46.85 -5.17 -26.84
C SER A 633 -45.99 -4.25 -25.96
N GLN A 634 -44.70 -4.57 -25.76
CA GLN A 634 -43.74 -3.69 -25.09
C GLN A 634 -43.47 -2.38 -25.86
N GLY A 635 -43.63 -2.39 -27.19
CA GLY A 635 -43.43 -1.22 -28.07
C GLY A 635 -44.65 -0.31 -28.25
N ALA A 636 -45.79 -0.60 -27.61
CA ALA A 636 -47.09 -0.02 -27.95
C ALA A 636 -47.74 0.87 -26.85
N ILE A 637 -46.97 1.38 -25.90
CA ILE A 637 -47.48 2.23 -24.80
C ILE A 637 -47.72 3.68 -25.24
N ASP A 638 -48.51 3.91 -26.31
CA ASP A 638 -49.38 5.10 -26.37
C ASP A 638 -50.47 5.04 -27.48
N LYS A 639 -51.53 4.22 -27.30
CA LYS A 639 -52.93 4.58 -27.67
C LYS A 639 -53.99 3.57 -27.22
N SER A 640 -55.00 4.09 -26.51
CA SER A 640 -56.29 3.47 -26.15
C SER A 640 -56.25 2.18 -25.33
N ALA A 641 -56.86 2.23 -24.13
CA ALA A 641 -57.23 1.05 -23.36
C ALA A 641 -58.42 0.32 -24.01
N GLY A 642 -58.15 -0.39 -25.11
CA GLY A 642 -59.09 -1.34 -25.71
C GLY A 642 -59.21 -2.58 -24.82
N GLN A 643 -60.28 -2.67 -24.04
CA GLN A 643 -60.47 -3.72 -23.05
C GLN A 643 -60.64 -5.10 -23.71
N MET A 644 -59.53 -5.83 -23.84
CA MET A 644 -59.52 -7.22 -24.32
C MET A 644 -59.98 -8.13 -23.18
N ASP A 645 -61.21 -8.66 -23.30
CA ASP A 645 -61.90 -9.34 -22.19
C ASP A 645 -61.44 -10.80 -22.01
N ILE A 646 -60.25 -10.96 -21.41
CA ILE A 646 -59.60 -12.24 -21.12
C ILE A 646 -60.39 -13.09 -20.09
N SER A 647 -61.49 -12.55 -19.54
CA SER A 647 -62.38 -13.17 -18.55
C SER A 647 -63.11 -14.45 -19.00
N SER A 648 -62.96 -14.87 -20.26
CA SER A 648 -63.73 -15.95 -20.89
C SER A 648 -62.92 -17.05 -21.59
N GLN A 649 -61.58 -17.04 -21.51
CA GLN A 649 -60.75 -18.12 -22.02
C GLN A 649 -60.60 -19.28 -21.03
N SER A 650 -60.49 -20.51 -21.55
CA SER A 650 -60.37 -21.72 -20.73
C SER A 650 -59.08 -21.72 -19.90
N LEU A 651 -59.19 -22.03 -18.60
CA LEU A 651 -58.05 -22.26 -17.70
C LEU A 651 -57.47 -23.67 -17.94
N GLY A 652 -56.85 -23.84 -19.10
CA GLY A 652 -56.20 -25.09 -19.53
C GLY A 652 -54.68 -24.96 -19.71
N PRO A 653 -53.96 -26.10 -19.79
CA PRO A 653 -52.50 -26.15 -19.95
C PRO A 653 -52.01 -25.58 -21.29
N GLU A 654 -52.87 -25.52 -22.31
CA GLU A 654 -52.55 -24.96 -23.63
C GLU A 654 -52.21 -23.46 -23.56
N ASN A 655 -52.78 -22.75 -22.58
CA ASN A 655 -52.62 -21.30 -22.36
C ASN A 655 -51.44 -20.95 -21.43
N TRP A 656 -50.55 -21.90 -21.13
CA TRP A 656 -49.31 -21.64 -20.38
C TRP A 656 -48.32 -20.82 -21.23
N PRO A 657 -47.61 -19.78 -20.71
CA PRO A 657 -47.46 -19.38 -19.30
C PRO A 657 -48.33 -18.18 -18.86
N LEU A 658 -49.45 -17.87 -19.53
CA LEU A 658 -50.18 -16.60 -19.35
C LEU A 658 -50.65 -16.32 -17.91
N GLN A 659 -50.83 -17.35 -17.09
CA GLN A 659 -51.28 -17.25 -15.68
C GLN A 659 -50.19 -16.74 -14.73
N VAL A 660 -48.91 -16.96 -15.06
CA VAL A 660 -47.76 -16.47 -14.28
C VAL A 660 -47.05 -15.28 -14.95
N LEU A 661 -47.25 -15.08 -16.26
CA LEU A 661 -46.68 -13.96 -17.02
C LEU A 661 -46.95 -12.58 -16.37
N LYS A 662 -48.19 -12.32 -15.95
CA LYS A 662 -48.59 -11.06 -15.30
C LYS A 662 -47.97 -10.83 -13.90
N GLN A 663 -47.33 -11.83 -13.31
CA GLN A 663 -46.63 -11.69 -12.02
C GLN A 663 -45.19 -11.22 -12.20
N GLN A 664 -44.61 -11.48 -13.36
CA GLN A 664 -43.20 -11.25 -13.67
C GLN A 664 -42.85 -9.75 -13.76
N PRO A 665 -41.59 -9.35 -13.57
CA PRO A 665 -41.13 -8.02 -13.98
C PRO A 665 -41.11 -7.90 -15.52
N THR A 666 -41.21 -6.67 -16.03
CA THR A 666 -41.08 -6.37 -17.47
C THR A 666 -39.62 -6.34 -17.92
N ASP A 667 -38.73 -5.89 -17.04
CA ASP A 667 -37.30 -5.69 -17.27
C ASP A 667 -36.53 -5.79 -15.94
N LEU A 668 -35.20 -5.76 -16.02
CA LEU A 668 -34.34 -5.88 -14.85
C LEU A 668 -34.52 -4.70 -13.86
N TYR A 669 -34.81 -3.49 -14.35
CA TYR A 669 -35.10 -2.35 -13.48
C TYR A 669 -36.38 -2.60 -12.65
N SER A 670 -37.46 -3.09 -13.26
CA SER A 670 -38.69 -3.47 -12.56
C SER A 670 -38.50 -4.66 -11.61
N LEU A 671 -37.53 -5.55 -11.87
CA LEU A 671 -37.14 -6.61 -10.94
C LEU A 671 -36.53 -6.01 -9.67
N LEU A 672 -35.55 -5.12 -9.82
CA LEU A 672 -34.90 -4.43 -8.70
C LEU A 672 -35.87 -3.51 -7.95
N GLN A 673 -36.81 -2.85 -8.64
CA GLN A 673 -37.87 -2.07 -8.01
C GLN A 673 -38.79 -2.95 -7.16
N LYS A 674 -39.17 -4.15 -7.65
CA LYS A 674 -39.97 -5.11 -6.86
C LYS A 674 -39.26 -5.56 -5.58
N LEU A 675 -37.92 -5.71 -5.58
CA LEU A 675 -37.15 -6.00 -4.36
C LEU A 675 -37.22 -4.88 -3.32
N HIS A 676 -37.26 -3.61 -3.76
CA HIS A 676 -37.34 -2.46 -2.86
C HIS A 676 -38.73 -2.27 -2.23
N SER A 677 -39.80 -2.45 -3.01
CA SER A 677 -41.13 -1.91 -2.66
C SER A 677 -42.31 -2.90 -2.75
N SER A 678 -42.10 -4.21 -2.82
CA SER A 678 -43.21 -5.17 -2.79
C SER A 678 -43.69 -5.47 -1.37
N GLU A 679 -44.96 -5.21 -1.09
CA GLU A 679 -45.67 -5.60 0.16
C GLU A 679 -45.66 -7.12 0.43
N SER A 680 -45.32 -7.94 -0.58
CA SER A 680 -45.28 -9.41 -0.47
C SER A 680 -43.92 -9.99 -0.02
N LEU A 681 -42.92 -9.13 0.17
CA LEU A 681 -41.58 -9.52 0.62
C LEU A 681 -41.42 -9.37 2.13
N HIS A 682 -40.49 -10.14 2.69
CA HIS A 682 -40.05 -9.98 4.07
C HIS A 682 -39.29 -8.64 4.23
N GLU A 683 -39.53 -7.91 5.32
CA GLU A 683 -38.97 -6.55 5.56
C GLU A 683 -37.43 -6.52 5.45
N ALA A 684 -36.76 -7.62 5.83
CA ALA A 684 -35.31 -7.75 5.71
C ALA A 684 -34.80 -7.65 4.26
N VAL A 685 -35.61 -7.93 3.24
CA VAL A 685 -35.24 -7.77 1.81
C VAL A 685 -35.12 -6.28 1.45
N SER A 686 -36.10 -5.46 1.83
CA SER A 686 -36.08 -4.00 1.62
C SER A 686 -35.00 -3.32 2.47
N ARG A 687 -34.63 -3.92 3.61
CA ARG A 687 -33.46 -3.53 4.41
C ARG A 687 -32.15 -3.88 3.70
N GLY A 688 -32.03 -5.11 3.19
CA GLY A 688 -30.87 -5.61 2.44
C GLY A 688 -30.58 -4.79 1.18
N CYS A 689 -31.61 -4.32 0.47
CA CYS A 689 -31.44 -3.40 -0.67
C CYS A 689 -30.67 -2.11 -0.35
N LYS A 690 -30.56 -1.73 0.94
CA LYS A 690 -29.84 -0.53 1.41
C LYS A 690 -28.40 -0.83 1.86
N GLU A 691 -28.00 -2.10 1.94
CA GLU A 691 -26.63 -2.49 2.28
C GLU A 691 -25.68 -2.13 1.12
N GLN A 692 -24.47 -1.64 1.45
CA GLN A 692 -23.55 -1.10 0.44
C GLN A 692 -23.20 -2.11 -0.66
N HIS A 693 -22.89 -3.36 -0.29
CA HIS A 693 -22.60 -4.42 -1.25
C HIS A 693 -23.81 -4.80 -2.12
N ARG A 694 -25.05 -4.70 -1.62
CA ARG A 694 -26.24 -4.93 -2.45
C ARG A 694 -26.48 -3.79 -3.43
N GLN A 695 -26.23 -2.55 -3.03
CA GLN A 695 -26.27 -1.44 -3.97
C GLN A 695 -25.17 -1.57 -5.05
N ILE A 696 -23.97 -2.03 -4.68
CA ILE A 696 -22.90 -2.38 -5.63
C ILE A 696 -23.38 -3.47 -6.61
N GLU A 697 -23.86 -4.60 -6.09
CA GLU A 697 -24.35 -5.75 -6.87
C GLU A 697 -25.49 -5.34 -7.81
N MET A 698 -26.46 -4.55 -7.36
CA MET A 698 -27.57 -4.07 -8.19
C MET A 698 -27.12 -3.16 -9.34
N ASN A 699 -26.10 -2.31 -9.15
CA ASN A 699 -25.53 -1.51 -10.25
C ASN A 699 -24.68 -2.36 -11.21
N LEU A 700 -23.99 -3.40 -10.71
CA LEU A 700 -23.30 -4.38 -11.55
C LEU A 700 -24.29 -5.21 -12.40
N MET A 701 -25.45 -5.57 -11.83
CA MET A 701 -26.53 -6.25 -12.54
C MET A 701 -27.10 -5.42 -13.69
N THR A 702 -27.29 -4.11 -13.52
CA THR A 702 -27.79 -3.20 -14.58
C THR A 702 -26.70 -2.72 -15.55
N GLY A 703 -25.43 -2.89 -15.21
CA GLY A 703 -24.30 -2.35 -15.97
C GLY A 703 -24.05 -0.85 -15.78
N ASP A 704 -24.66 -0.20 -14.77
CA ASP A 704 -24.43 1.22 -14.46
C ASP A 704 -23.13 1.42 -13.66
N ILE A 705 -22.00 1.12 -14.32
CA ILE A 705 -20.67 1.40 -13.78
C ILE A 705 -20.44 2.90 -13.53
N PRO A 706 -20.94 3.85 -14.37
CA PRO A 706 -20.87 5.28 -14.05
C PRO A 706 -21.56 5.66 -12.72
N GLY A 707 -22.77 5.15 -12.44
CA GLY A 707 -23.49 5.37 -11.19
C GLY A 707 -22.84 4.67 -10.00
N LEU A 708 -22.32 3.45 -10.20
CA LEU A 708 -21.56 2.70 -9.20
C LEU A 708 -20.33 3.48 -8.69
N LEU A 709 -19.60 4.15 -9.58
CA LEU A 709 -18.42 4.93 -9.19
C LEU A 709 -18.79 6.21 -8.43
N ASP A 710 -19.89 6.89 -8.79
CA ASP A 710 -20.40 8.03 -8.01
C ASP A 710 -20.85 7.59 -6.61
N LEU A 711 -21.50 6.43 -6.52
CA LEU A 711 -21.98 5.87 -5.26
C LEU A 711 -20.82 5.51 -4.32
N ILE A 712 -19.81 4.79 -4.83
CA ILE A 712 -18.59 4.46 -4.06
C ILE A 712 -17.85 5.74 -3.67
N TRP A 713 -17.71 6.70 -4.58
CA TRP A 713 -17.09 7.99 -4.25
C TRP A 713 -17.84 8.71 -3.13
N SER A 714 -19.19 8.74 -3.15
CA SER A 714 -20.01 9.36 -2.10
C SER A 714 -19.83 8.77 -0.69
N TRP A 715 -19.28 7.55 -0.58
CA TRP A 715 -18.99 6.88 0.69
C TRP A 715 -17.55 7.09 1.20
N ILE A 716 -16.63 7.60 0.35
CA ILE A 716 -15.21 7.79 0.69
C ILE A 716 -14.71 9.23 0.47
N SER A 717 -15.49 10.09 -0.19
CA SER A 717 -15.12 11.47 -0.45
C SER A 717 -15.05 12.31 0.85
N PRO A 718 -14.07 13.22 1.00
CA PRO A 718 -14.09 14.19 2.09
C PRO A 718 -15.37 15.02 2.07
N SER A 719 -16.08 15.11 3.20
CA SER A 719 -17.29 15.95 3.34
C SER A 719 -16.99 17.43 3.62
N GLY A 720 -15.70 17.78 3.78
CA GLY A 720 -15.20 19.14 3.94
C GLY A 720 -14.53 19.67 2.67
N GLY A 721 -14.64 20.98 2.42
CA GLY A 721 -14.15 21.60 1.19
C GLY A 721 -12.62 21.79 1.12
N ASN A 722 -12.03 21.31 0.04
CA ASN A 722 -10.79 21.77 -0.61
C ASN A 722 -9.42 21.81 0.10
N GLU A 723 -9.28 21.66 1.43
CA GLU A 723 -7.95 21.74 2.06
C GLU A 723 -7.39 20.41 2.61
N ASP A 724 -8.23 19.44 2.97
CA ASP A 724 -7.81 18.16 3.60
C ASP A 724 -7.89 16.94 2.66
N PHE A 725 -7.63 17.14 1.35
CA PHE A 725 -7.73 16.10 0.30
C PHE A 725 -6.80 14.89 0.52
N PHE A 726 -5.82 15.02 1.42
CA PHE A 726 -4.78 14.03 1.74
C PHE A 726 -5.13 13.10 2.92
N ARG A 727 -6.28 13.30 3.60
CA ARG A 727 -6.75 12.38 4.66
C ARG A 727 -7.72 11.34 4.10
N PRO A 728 -7.60 10.05 4.52
CA PRO A 728 -8.59 9.05 4.17
C PRO A 728 -9.90 9.25 4.94
N TYR A 729 -11.01 9.40 4.22
CA TYR A 729 -12.37 9.45 4.77
C TYR A 729 -13.19 8.22 4.31
N GLY A 730 -14.18 7.83 5.12
CA GLY A 730 -15.01 6.64 4.87
C GLY A 730 -14.49 5.36 5.52
N ASP A 731 -15.13 4.25 5.20
CA ASP A 731 -14.78 2.93 5.76
C ASP A 731 -13.53 2.31 5.08
N PRO A 732 -12.53 1.82 5.84
CA PRO A 732 -11.32 1.22 5.29
C PRO A 732 -11.52 0.03 4.33
N GLN A 733 -12.56 -0.78 4.52
CA GLN A 733 -12.85 -1.89 3.61
C GLN A 733 -13.48 -1.35 2.32
N MET A 734 -14.36 -0.36 2.39
CA MET A 734 -14.94 0.29 1.21
C MET A 734 -13.89 1.05 0.38
N ILE A 735 -12.96 1.77 1.02
CA ILE A 735 -11.84 2.44 0.33
C ILE A 735 -11.00 1.41 -0.45
N ARG A 736 -10.61 0.29 0.21
CA ARG A 736 -9.87 -0.80 -0.43
C ARG A 736 -10.65 -1.43 -1.58
N PHE A 737 -11.92 -1.78 -1.35
CA PHE A 737 -12.78 -2.40 -2.36
C PHE A 737 -12.96 -1.49 -3.58
N GLY A 738 -13.23 -0.21 -3.38
CA GLY A 738 -13.36 0.78 -4.46
C GLY A 738 -12.09 0.87 -5.31
N ALA A 739 -10.92 0.95 -4.69
CA ALA A 739 -9.64 0.98 -5.41
C ALA A 739 -9.38 -0.31 -6.21
N HIS A 740 -9.61 -1.47 -5.60
CA HIS A 740 -9.48 -2.78 -6.27
C HIS A 740 -10.48 -2.93 -7.43
N LEU A 741 -11.72 -2.48 -7.25
CA LEU A 741 -12.75 -2.48 -8.28
C LEU A 741 -12.37 -1.59 -9.46
N VAL A 742 -11.84 -0.38 -9.20
CA VAL A 742 -11.32 0.51 -10.25
C VAL A 742 -10.21 -0.17 -11.06
N LEU A 743 -9.28 -0.89 -10.41
CA LEU A 743 -8.24 -1.63 -11.13
C LEU A 743 -8.80 -2.78 -11.97
N VAL A 744 -9.71 -3.59 -11.43
CA VAL A 744 -10.37 -4.67 -12.18
C VAL A 744 -11.19 -4.11 -13.37
N LEU A 745 -11.91 -3.00 -13.17
CA LEU A 745 -12.64 -2.32 -14.25
C LEU A 745 -11.73 -1.73 -15.32
N ARG A 746 -10.56 -1.19 -14.96
CA ARG A 746 -9.54 -0.73 -15.94
C ARG A 746 -8.97 -1.90 -16.74
N LEU A 747 -8.65 -3.01 -16.08
CA LEU A 747 -8.14 -4.23 -16.74
C LEU A 747 -9.17 -4.87 -17.68
N LEU A 748 -10.44 -4.97 -17.26
CA LEU A 748 -11.52 -5.58 -18.05
C LEU A 748 -11.86 -4.85 -19.37
N HIS A 749 -11.41 -3.61 -19.56
CA HIS A 749 -11.90 -2.71 -20.60
C HIS A 749 -10.79 -1.90 -21.29
N ALA A 750 -9.56 -2.41 -21.36
CA ALA A 750 -8.39 -1.65 -21.83
C ALA A 750 -8.59 -1.00 -23.22
N ASP A 751 -9.14 -1.76 -24.17
CA ASP A 751 -9.20 -1.39 -25.59
C ASP A 751 -10.57 -0.82 -26.07
N GLU A 752 -11.67 -1.12 -25.36
CA GLU A 752 -13.03 -1.13 -25.99
C GLU A 752 -14.08 -0.21 -25.31
N MET A 753 -13.66 0.72 -24.44
CA MET A 753 -14.57 1.73 -23.85
C MET A 753 -14.98 2.85 -24.84
N LYS A 754 -16.22 3.35 -24.69
CA LYS A 754 -16.60 4.69 -25.17
C LYS A 754 -15.84 5.77 -24.40
N ASP A 755 -15.40 6.83 -25.08
CA ASP A 755 -14.54 7.89 -24.51
C ASP A 755 -15.08 8.46 -23.20
N THR A 756 -16.37 8.81 -23.13
CA THR A 756 -17.00 9.39 -21.93
C THR A 756 -17.03 8.46 -20.71
N PHE A 757 -16.98 7.14 -20.92
CA PHE A 757 -16.87 6.15 -19.84
C PHE A 757 -15.41 6.01 -19.39
N LYS A 758 -14.48 6.00 -20.37
CA LYS A 758 -13.03 6.00 -20.15
C LYS A 758 -12.60 7.22 -19.33
N ASP A 759 -13.06 8.41 -19.70
CA ASP A 759 -12.83 9.65 -18.98
C ASP A 759 -13.31 9.58 -17.52
N LYS A 760 -14.46 8.97 -17.24
CA LYS A 760 -14.97 8.86 -15.87
C LYS A 760 -14.17 7.83 -15.04
N ILE A 761 -13.85 6.66 -15.60
CA ILE A 761 -13.00 5.67 -14.92
C ILE A 761 -11.58 6.20 -14.67
N MET A 762 -11.03 7.01 -15.57
CA MET A 762 -9.72 7.62 -15.35
C MET A 762 -9.79 8.72 -14.30
N ASN A 763 -10.66 9.73 -14.48
CA ASN A 763 -10.72 10.86 -13.55
C ASN A 763 -11.22 10.47 -12.15
N LEU A 764 -12.39 9.83 -12.03
CA LEU A 764 -12.97 9.49 -10.73
C LEU A 764 -12.25 8.28 -10.09
N GLY A 765 -11.83 7.32 -10.90
CA GLY A 765 -11.02 6.20 -10.43
C GLY A 765 -9.65 6.62 -9.89
N ASP A 766 -9.02 7.65 -10.45
CA ASP A 766 -7.77 8.20 -9.90
C ASP A 766 -7.98 8.85 -8.52
N LEU A 767 -9.15 9.46 -8.26
CA LEU A 767 -9.48 9.98 -6.94
C LEU A 767 -9.68 8.85 -5.92
N ILE A 768 -10.37 7.78 -6.32
CA ILE A 768 -10.57 6.57 -5.49
C ILE A 768 -9.21 5.88 -5.20
N LEU A 769 -8.35 5.73 -6.19
CA LEU A 769 -7.00 5.15 -6.05
C LEU A 769 -6.09 6.02 -5.18
N HIS A 770 -6.09 7.35 -5.38
CA HIS A 770 -5.35 8.29 -4.54
C HIS A 770 -5.78 8.20 -3.07
N MET A 771 -7.09 8.10 -2.80
CA MET A 771 -7.64 7.92 -1.46
C MET A 771 -7.11 6.63 -0.79
N TYR A 772 -7.01 5.53 -1.54
CA TYR A 772 -6.47 4.28 -1.01
C TYR A 772 -4.95 4.30 -0.83
N VAL A 773 -4.19 4.98 -1.70
CA VAL A 773 -2.75 5.21 -1.49
C VAL A 773 -2.51 6.03 -0.22
N MET A 774 -3.24 7.13 -0.03
CA MET A 774 -3.12 7.93 1.19
C MET A 774 -3.59 7.16 2.43
N PHE A 775 -4.57 6.26 2.30
CA PHE A 775 -4.90 5.31 3.37
C PHE A 775 -3.72 4.39 3.71
N LEU A 776 -3.11 3.68 2.75
CA LEU A 776 -1.96 2.80 2.98
C LEU A 776 -0.77 3.55 3.61
N PHE A 777 -0.48 4.75 3.12
CA PHE A 777 0.55 5.64 3.63
C PHE A 777 0.24 6.14 5.07
N SER A 778 -1.03 6.35 5.41
CA SER A 778 -1.45 6.65 6.80
C SER A 778 -1.31 5.45 7.75
N LYS A 779 -1.23 4.22 7.20
CA LYS A 779 -1.09 2.95 7.94
C LYS A 779 0.34 2.41 7.98
N GLN A 780 1.34 3.16 7.52
CA GLN A 780 2.76 2.76 7.52
C GLN A 780 3.05 1.51 6.65
N HIS A 781 2.23 1.31 5.61
CA HIS A 781 2.45 0.35 4.52
C HIS A 781 3.07 1.05 3.31
N GLU A 782 4.12 1.85 3.51
CA GLU A 782 4.77 2.58 2.42
C GLU A 782 5.32 1.67 1.32
N GLU A 783 5.63 0.41 1.65
CA GLU A 783 6.07 -0.63 0.70
C GLU A 783 5.00 -1.06 -0.30
N LEU A 784 3.71 -0.93 0.02
CA LEU A 784 2.60 -1.37 -0.85
C LEU A 784 2.09 -0.27 -1.80
N VAL A 785 2.56 0.96 -1.64
CA VAL A 785 2.03 2.15 -2.31
C VAL A 785 2.26 2.12 -3.83
N GLY A 786 3.42 1.66 -4.29
CA GLY A 786 3.85 1.65 -5.69
C GLY A 786 2.91 0.93 -6.64
N ILE A 787 2.35 -0.20 -6.20
CA ILE A 787 1.40 -1.02 -6.96
C ILE A 787 0.20 -0.19 -7.41
N TYR A 788 -0.32 0.68 -6.53
CA TYR A 788 -1.52 1.48 -6.77
C TYR A 788 -1.19 2.87 -7.31
N ALA A 789 -0.12 3.52 -6.82
CA ALA A 789 0.29 4.85 -7.26
C ALA A 789 0.77 4.86 -8.73
N SER A 790 1.38 3.77 -9.21
CA SER A 790 1.81 3.61 -10.61
C SER A 790 0.67 3.45 -11.63
N GLN A 791 -0.58 3.42 -11.16
CA GLN A 791 -1.80 3.33 -11.97
C GLN A 791 -2.54 4.67 -12.11
N LEU A 792 -2.04 5.72 -11.44
CA LEU A 792 -2.55 7.09 -11.54
C LEU A 792 -1.98 7.82 -12.77
N ALA A 793 -2.69 8.83 -13.27
CA ALA A 793 -2.17 9.74 -14.29
C ALA A 793 -0.86 10.41 -13.85
N ARG A 794 0.10 10.56 -14.79
CA ARG A 794 1.46 11.10 -14.61
C ARG A 794 1.59 12.20 -13.54
N HIS A 795 0.84 13.30 -13.69
CA HIS A 795 0.87 14.43 -12.74
C HIS A 795 0.46 14.03 -11.31
N ARG A 796 -0.65 13.29 -11.15
CA ARG A 796 -1.12 12.80 -9.83
C ARG A 796 -0.14 11.84 -9.18
N CYS A 797 0.48 10.97 -9.98
CA CYS A 797 1.50 10.03 -9.52
C CYS A 797 2.72 10.79 -8.97
N ILE A 798 3.23 11.77 -9.74
CA ILE A 798 4.40 12.57 -9.37
C ILE A 798 4.14 13.40 -8.12
N ASP A 799 3.11 14.25 -8.10
CA ASP A 799 2.84 15.14 -6.96
C ASP A 799 2.53 14.34 -5.66
N LEU A 800 1.93 13.16 -5.78
CA LEU A 800 1.68 12.24 -4.65
C LEU A 800 2.99 11.67 -4.08
N PHE A 801 3.90 11.16 -4.92
CA PHE A 801 5.21 10.69 -4.44
C PHE A 801 6.06 11.82 -3.85
N VAL A 802 6.08 13.00 -4.48
CA VAL A 802 6.74 14.20 -3.94
C VAL A 802 6.21 14.51 -2.53
N HIS A 803 4.88 14.55 -2.35
CA HIS A 803 4.26 14.81 -1.05
C HIS A 803 4.58 13.73 0.01
N MET A 804 4.58 12.45 -0.37
CA MET A 804 4.93 11.35 0.56
C MET A 804 6.40 11.38 0.97
N MET A 805 7.31 11.76 0.07
CA MET A 805 8.75 11.91 0.36
C MET A 805 9.02 13.12 1.26
N GLU A 806 8.30 14.24 1.07
CA GLU A 806 8.32 15.38 1.98
C GLU A 806 7.82 15.00 3.39
N LEU A 807 6.66 14.34 3.49
CA LEU A 807 6.07 13.88 4.75
C LEU A 807 6.87 12.78 5.48
N ARG A 808 7.86 12.16 4.83
CA ARG A 808 8.77 11.17 5.44
C ARG A 808 10.22 11.62 5.51
N LEU A 809 10.54 12.87 5.17
CA LEU A 809 11.92 13.39 5.18
C LEU A 809 12.58 13.21 6.56
N ASN A 810 11.86 13.55 7.62
CA ASN A 810 12.32 13.40 9.02
C ASN A 810 12.05 12.01 9.61
N GLY A 811 11.63 11.05 8.78
CA GLY A 811 11.41 9.66 9.16
C GLY A 811 12.70 8.85 9.27
N SER A 812 12.61 7.66 9.86
CA SER A 812 13.74 6.74 9.93
C SER A 812 14.21 6.32 8.53
N VAL A 813 15.50 5.98 8.40
CA VAL A 813 16.11 5.56 7.13
C VAL A 813 15.36 4.35 6.52
N HIS A 814 14.83 3.46 7.36
CA HIS A 814 14.03 2.31 6.91
C HIS A 814 12.69 2.72 6.29
N VAL A 815 11.97 3.68 6.89
CA VAL A 815 10.69 4.19 6.35
C VAL A 815 10.92 4.97 5.05
N ARG A 816 12.00 5.77 4.97
CA ARG A 816 12.40 6.41 3.70
C ARG A 816 12.75 5.36 2.64
N TYR A 817 13.51 4.32 2.98
CA TYR A 817 13.84 3.25 2.05
C TYR A 817 12.59 2.49 1.53
N LYS A 818 11.54 2.29 2.35
CA LYS A 818 10.25 1.75 1.87
C LYS A 818 9.62 2.62 0.77
N VAL A 819 9.53 3.95 0.98
CA VAL A 819 8.97 4.89 0.00
C VAL A 819 9.80 4.90 -1.29
N PHE A 820 11.14 4.88 -1.16
CA PHE A 820 12.07 4.77 -2.28
C PHE A 820 11.82 3.49 -3.11
N LEU A 821 11.76 2.33 -2.46
CA LEU A 821 11.45 1.04 -3.10
C LEU A 821 10.13 1.09 -3.87
N SER A 822 9.06 1.55 -3.20
CA SER A 822 7.72 1.60 -3.80
C SER A 822 7.64 2.56 -5.00
N ALA A 823 8.47 3.58 -5.07
CA ALA A 823 8.58 4.43 -6.26
C ALA A 823 9.43 3.77 -7.37
N ILE A 824 10.60 3.23 -7.02
CA ILE A 824 11.61 2.81 -8.01
C ILE A 824 11.36 1.40 -8.60
N GLU A 825 10.63 0.52 -7.92
CA GLU A 825 10.25 -0.80 -8.46
C GLU A 825 9.04 -0.74 -9.42
N TYR A 826 8.19 0.30 -9.32
CA TYR A 826 6.90 0.38 -10.05
C TYR A 826 6.82 1.49 -11.10
N LEU A 827 7.82 2.37 -11.20
CA LEU A 827 7.89 3.46 -12.17
C LEU A 827 9.16 3.32 -13.04
N PRO A 828 9.14 3.80 -14.31
CA PRO A 828 10.37 3.98 -15.08
C PRO A 828 11.35 4.92 -14.35
N PHE A 829 12.65 4.75 -14.60
CA PHE A 829 13.63 5.70 -14.10
C PHE A 829 13.52 7.03 -14.86
N SER A 830 13.77 7.01 -16.17
CA SER A 830 13.71 8.19 -17.05
C SER A 830 12.41 8.20 -17.88
N PRO A 831 11.88 9.39 -18.25
CA PRO A 831 10.74 9.47 -19.14
C PRO A 831 11.09 8.90 -20.52
N GLY A 832 10.28 7.95 -21.01
CA GLY A 832 10.49 7.26 -22.29
C GLY A 832 11.22 5.90 -22.21
N ASP A 833 11.59 5.41 -21.02
CA ASP A 833 12.18 4.06 -20.86
C ASP A 833 11.21 2.90 -21.19
N TYR A 834 9.90 3.16 -21.40
CA TYR A 834 8.91 2.20 -21.90
C TYR A 834 8.38 2.62 -23.28
N VAL A 835 8.33 1.66 -24.21
CA VAL A 835 7.95 1.86 -25.63
C VAL A 835 6.57 1.28 -25.97
N ASP A 836 5.95 0.55 -25.05
CA ASP A 836 4.65 -0.10 -25.27
C ASP A 836 3.46 0.86 -25.02
N GLY A 837 2.38 0.68 -25.77
CA GLY A 837 1.37 1.70 -26.11
C GLY A 837 0.40 2.18 -25.02
N GLY A 838 0.79 2.09 -23.74
CA GLY A 838 -0.01 2.57 -22.61
C GLY A 838 0.00 4.09 -22.42
N PHE A 839 -0.78 4.57 -21.45
CA PHE A 839 -0.73 5.96 -21.00
C PHE A 839 0.67 6.33 -20.47
N GLU A 840 1.11 7.57 -20.69
CA GLU A 840 2.35 8.07 -20.11
C GLU A 840 2.30 7.97 -18.57
N LYS A 841 3.18 7.13 -18.00
CA LYS A 841 3.45 7.09 -16.55
C LYS A 841 4.44 8.19 -16.17
N GLY A 842 4.37 8.65 -14.92
CA GLY A 842 5.44 9.45 -14.34
C GLY A 842 6.68 8.61 -14.08
N SER A 843 7.87 9.25 -14.10
CA SER A 843 9.13 8.57 -13.81
C SER A 843 9.71 8.95 -12.44
N PHE A 844 10.59 8.10 -11.91
CA PHE A 844 11.32 8.37 -10.67
C PHE A 844 12.19 9.63 -10.78
N GLU A 845 12.79 9.88 -11.97
CA GLU A 845 13.50 11.11 -12.29
C GLU A 845 12.62 12.37 -12.12
N GLU A 846 11.38 12.39 -12.63
CA GLU A 846 10.49 13.55 -12.48
C GLU A 846 10.12 13.84 -11.02
N ILE A 847 9.89 12.78 -10.24
CA ILE A 847 9.63 12.87 -8.79
C ILE A 847 10.85 13.49 -8.08
N ILE A 848 12.04 12.97 -8.35
CA ILE A 848 13.29 13.39 -7.71
C ILE A 848 13.65 14.83 -8.06
N GLU A 849 13.60 15.23 -9.33
CA GLU A 849 13.86 16.64 -9.71
C GLU A 849 12.88 17.60 -9.04
N ARG A 850 11.62 17.19 -8.89
CA ARG A 850 10.60 18.00 -8.22
C ARG A 850 10.80 18.07 -6.70
N VAL A 851 11.23 16.99 -6.05
CA VAL A 851 11.63 16.97 -4.63
C VAL A 851 12.88 17.85 -4.40
N LEU A 852 13.90 17.74 -5.25
CA LEU A 852 15.15 18.51 -5.15
C LEU A 852 14.97 20.00 -5.46
N SER A 853 14.03 20.34 -6.35
CA SER A 853 13.65 21.73 -6.62
C SER A 853 12.90 22.33 -5.44
N ARG A 854 11.90 21.59 -4.89
CA ARG A 854 11.07 22.07 -3.77
C ARG A 854 11.82 22.14 -2.45
N SER A 855 12.84 21.31 -2.21
CA SER A 855 13.68 21.40 -1.00
C SER A 855 14.58 22.65 -0.98
N ARG A 856 14.84 23.26 -2.14
CA ARG A 856 15.54 24.56 -2.29
C ARG A 856 14.56 25.75 -2.37
N GLU A 857 13.29 25.57 -2.05
CA GLU A 857 12.35 26.69 -1.88
C GLU A 857 12.33 27.15 -0.43
N VAL A 858 12.43 28.47 -0.20
CA VAL A 858 12.30 29.06 1.14
C VAL A 858 10.88 28.79 1.66
N LYS A 859 10.81 28.20 2.86
CA LYS A 859 9.55 27.87 3.54
C LYS A 859 9.05 29.09 4.33
N ALA A 860 7.76 29.37 4.21
CA ALA A 860 7.06 30.30 5.10
C ALA A 860 6.84 29.65 6.48
N GLU A 861 7.90 29.57 7.28
CA GLU A 861 7.77 29.21 8.70
C GLU A 861 7.01 30.30 9.45
N LYS A 862 6.32 29.94 10.53
CA LYS A 862 5.77 30.92 11.47
C LYS A 862 6.95 31.49 12.26
N ALA A 863 7.58 32.54 11.74
CA ALA A 863 8.70 33.19 12.38
C ALA A 863 8.30 33.70 13.77
N ASP A 864 8.76 33.01 14.82
CA ASP A 864 8.82 33.60 16.15
C ASP A 864 9.81 34.77 16.09
N LEU A 865 9.36 35.92 16.60
CA LEU A 865 9.91 37.26 16.34
C LEU A 865 11.28 37.55 16.98
N SER A 866 12.06 36.51 17.29
CA SER A 866 13.35 36.62 18.00
C SER A 866 14.32 35.45 17.71
N SER A 867 14.24 34.82 16.54
CA SER A 867 15.21 33.79 16.14
C SER A 867 16.49 34.42 15.54
N ASP A 868 17.64 33.85 15.89
CA ASP A 868 18.93 34.14 15.25
C ASP A 868 18.89 33.64 13.79
N VAL A 869 19.27 34.50 12.85
CA VAL A 869 19.32 34.18 11.41
C VAL A 869 20.28 33.01 11.15
N ALA A 870 21.42 32.96 11.84
CA ALA A 870 22.40 31.89 11.65
C ALA A 870 21.84 30.53 12.09
N GLU A 871 21.11 30.46 13.20
CA GLU A 871 20.44 29.25 13.67
C GLU A 871 19.30 28.81 12.74
N GLN A 872 18.47 29.75 12.25
CA GLN A 872 17.42 29.41 11.28
C GLN A 872 18.04 28.85 9.98
N CYS A 873 19.10 29.48 9.46
CA CYS A 873 19.83 28.99 8.30
C CYS A 873 20.50 27.63 8.57
N ARG A 874 21.00 27.38 9.79
CA ARG A 874 21.56 26.10 10.22
C ARG A 874 20.52 24.99 10.14
N VAL A 875 19.32 25.19 10.68
CA VAL A 875 18.21 24.21 10.63
C VAL A 875 17.76 23.96 9.19
N GLN A 876 17.57 25.00 8.38
CA GLN A 876 17.19 24.84 6.96
C GLN A 876 18.28 24.12 6.14
N SER A 877 19.57 24.27 6.49
CA SER A 877 20.66 23.50 5.87
C SER A 877 20.54 21.99 6.10
N LEU A 878 20.06 21.57 7.27
CA LEU A 878 19.86 20.15 7.60
C LEU A 878 18.75 19.53 6.75
N GLU A 879 17.59 20.20 6.65
CA GLU A 879 16.47 19.69 5.86
C GLU A 879 16.84 19.52 4.38
N LYS A 880 17.50 20.55 3.80
CA LYS A 880 18.05 20.49 2.44
C LYS A 880 19.00 19.31 2.25
N ALA A 881 19.93 19.10 3.20
CA ALA A 881 20.89 18.00 3.14
C ALA A 881 20.23 16.62 3.22
N MET A 882 19.21 16.46 4.08
CA MET A 882 18.52 15.19 4.30
C MET A 882 17.80 14.66 3.05
N VAL A 883 17.46 15.54 2.09
CA VAL A 883 16.84 15.16 0.82
C VAL A 883 17.80 14.37 -0.09
N ILE A 884 19.11 14.57 0.01
CA ILE A 884 20.10 13.81 -0.77
C ILE A 884 20.09 12.32 -0.39
N GLN A 885 19.57 11.92 0.79
CA GLN A 885 19.44 10.50 1.14
C GLN A 885 18.58 9.72 0.13
N TRP A 886 17.58 10.35 -0.50
CA TRP A 886 16.75 9.72 -1.54
C TRP A 886 17.55 9.28 -2.78
N LEU A 887 18.71 9.89 -3.02
CA LEU A 887 19.64 9.57 -4.10
C LEU A 887 20.75 8.60 -3.66
N CYS A 888 21.06 8.54 -2.36
CA CYS A 888 22.08 7.65 -1.81
C CYS A 888 21.58 6.21 -1.54
N PHE A 889 20.29 5.92 -1.75
CA PHE A 889 19.77 4.55 -1.62
C PHE A 889 20.19 3.67 -2.80
N THR A 890 20.79 2.51 -2.50
CA THR A 890 21.09 1.47 -3.50
C THR A 890 19.80 0.91 -4.09
N PRO A 891 19.60 0.91 -5.43
CA PRO A 891 18.46 0.25 -6.05
C PRO A 891 18.46 -1.26 -5.77
N PRO A 892 17.29 -1.88 -5.55
CA PRO A 892 17.19 -3.32 -5.36
C PRO A 892 17.56 -4.07 -6.65
N SER A 893 18.12 -5.28 -6.52
CA SER A 893 18.55 -6.12 -7.65
C SER A 893 17.39 -6.77 -8.43
N THR A 894 16.15 -6.42 -8.10
CA THR A 894 14.92 -6.75 -8.82
C THR A 894 14.75 -5.93 -10.09
N ILE A 895 15.36 -4.74 -10.16
CA ILE A 895 15.16 -3.76 -11.23
C ILE A 895 16.15 -3.97 -12.38
N ASN A 896 15.65 -3.86 -13.62
CA ASN A 896 16.47 -3.87 -14.83
C ASN A 896 17.50 -2.72 -14.78
N ASP A 897 18.74 -2.96 -15.23
CA ASP A 897 19.80 -1.94 -15.23
C ASP A 897 20.12 -1.31 -13.84
N ALA A 898 19.82 -1.99 -12.71
CA ALA A 898 20.01 -1.46 -11.35
C ALA A 898 21.39 -0.81 -11.06
N THR A 899 22.47 -1.30 -11.66
CA THR A 899 23.82 -0.71 -11.55
C THR A 899 23.97 0.62 -12.28
N ARG A 900 23.35 0.74 -13.47
CA ARG A 900 23.28 1.97 -14.27
C ARG A 900 22.33 2.98 -13.63
N VAL A 901 21.21 2.52 -13.06
CA VAL A 901 20.29 3.33 -12.24
C VAL A 901 21.02 3.89 -11.01
N GLY A 902 21.74 3.05 -10.26
CA GLY A 902 22.56 3.48 -9.11
C GLY A 902 23.64 4.49 -9.50
N SER A 903 24.25 4.33 -10.67
CA SER A 903 25.23 5.30 -11.20
C SER A 903 24.57 6.64 -11.58
N LYS A 904 23.39 6.63 -12.21
CA LYS A 904 22.59 7.86 -12.47
C LYS A 904 22.19 8.57 -11.16
N LEU A 905 21.79 7.82 -10.13
CA LEU A 905 21.42 8.36 -8.82
C LEU A 905 22.60 9.01 -8.11
N LEU A 906 23.74 8.33 -8.04
CA LEU A 906 24.96 8.85 -7.40
C LEU A 906 25.51 10.07 -8.12
N HIS A 907 25.42 10.15 -9.45
CA HIS A 907 25.76 11.37 -10.19
C HIS A 907 24.86 12.56 -9.82
N ARG A 908 23.53 12.37 -9.67
CA ARG A 908 22.65 13.45 -9.15
C ARG A 908 22.95 13.79 -7.70
N ALA A 909 23.23 12.80 -6.86
CA ALA A 909 23.61 13.02 -5.46
C ALA A 909 24.82 13.97 -5.37
N LEU A 910 25.83 13.73 -6.21
CA LEU A 910 27.02 14.56 -6.36
C LEU A 910 26.69 15.97 -6.87
N MET A 911 25.96 16.08 -7.99
CA MET A 911 25.58 17.37 -8.61
C MET A 911 24.80 18.28 -7.65
N HIS A 912 23.76 17.76 -7.01
CA HIS A 912 22.91 18.55 -6.11
C HIS A 912 23.61 18.81 -4.77
N SER A 913 24.49 17.92 -4.29
CA SER A 913 25.31 18.22 -3.11
C SER A 913 26.28 19.36 -3.36
N ASN A 914 26.92 19.43 -4.54
CA ASN A 914 27.78 20.57 -4.90
C ASN A 914 27.01 21.90 -4.96
N VAL A 915 25.76 21.90 -5.43
CA VAL A 915 24.88 23.08 -5.36
C VAL A 915 24.60 23.48 -3.91
N LEU A 916 24.28 22.52 -3.04
CA LEU A 916 24.01 22.77 -1.62
C LEU A 916 25.27 23.19 -0.83
N PHE A 917 26.46 22.63 -1.11
CA PHE A 917 27.71 23.04 -0.46
C PHE A 917 28.04 24.51 -0.76
N ARG A 918 27.79 25.00 -1.99
CA ARG A 918 27.95 26.43 -2.33
C ARG A 918 27.04 27.32 -1.47
N GLU A 919 25.76 26.95 -1.31
CA GLU A 919 24.82 27.68 -0.44
C GLU A 919 25.28 27.64 1.02
N PHE A 920 25.59 26.45 1.54
CA PHE A 920 25.98 26.26 2.95
C PHE A 920 27.29 26.96 3.30
N ALA A 921 28.25 27.04 2.38
CA ALA A 921 29.54 27.68 2.63
C ALA A 921 29.43 29.21 2.74
N LEU A 922 28.47 29.81 2.02
CA LEU A 922 28.16 31.24 2.09
C LEU A 922 27.35 31.61 3.34
N ILE A 923 26.68 30.64 3.97
CA ILE A 923 26.06 30.78 5.31
C ILE A 923 27.12 30.55 6.40
N SER A 924 28.06 29.62 6.23
CA SER A 924 28.94 29.15 7.31
C SER A 924 30.27 29.90 7.47
N MET A 925 30.40 31.14 6.99
CA MET A 925 31.65 31.91 7.16
C MET A 925 31.90 32.35 8.61
N TRP A 926 30.86 32.44 9.43
CA TRP A 926 30.94 32.84 10.83
C TRP A 926 31.99 32.07 11.63
N ARG A 927 32.92 32.78 12.28
CA ARG A 927 33.91 32.24 13.23
C ARG A 927 33.27 31.95 14.58
N VAL A 928 32.39 30.96 14.59
CA VAL A 928 31.66 30.46 15.76
C VAL A 928 31.85 28.94 15.89
N PRO A 929 31.81 28.36 17.10
CA PRO A 929 31.99 26.91 17.27
C PRO A 929 30.92 26.05 16.59
N ALA A 930 29.69 26.57 16.44
CA ALA A 930 28.58 25.84 15.86
C ALA A 930 28.90 25.31 14.44
N MET A 931 28.80 24.00 14.27
CA MET A 931 29.27 23.29 13.08
C MET A 931 28.20 23.29 11.97
N PRO A 932 28.56 23.40 10.67
CA PRO A 932 27.59 23.48 9.57
C PRO A 932 26.92 22.12 9.30
N ILE A 933 25.89 21.79 10.10
CA ILE A 933 25.25 20.47 10.15
C ILE A 933 24.75 19.96 8.79
N GLY A 934 24.26 20.84 7.91
CA GLY A 934 23.86 20.46 6.55
C GLY A 934 25.02 19.90 5.72
N ALA A 935 26.19 20.57 5.75
CA ALA A 935 27.36 20.13 5.02
C ALA A 935 27.92 18.80 5.56
N HIS A 936 28.03 18.65 6.88
CA HIS A 936 28.46 17.39 7.49
C HIS A 936 27.47 16.24 7.25
N THR A 937 26.17 16.55 7.17
CA THR A 937 25.13 15.57 6.78
C THR A 937 25.30 15.12 5.33
N LEU A 938 25.56 16.03 4.38
CA LEU A 938 25.84 15.67 2.98
C LEU A 938 27.08 14.78 2.87
N LEU A 939 28.19 15.15 3.52
CA LEU A 939 29.41 14.35 3.54
C LEU A 939 29.16 12.96 4.14
N SER A 940 28.40 12.87 5.23
CA SER A 940 28.00 11.59 5.84
C SER A 940 27.14 10.73 4.91
N LEU A 941 26.23 11.32 4.12
CA LEU A 941 25.35 10.59 3.20
C LEU A 941 26.09 10.07 1.96
N LEU A 942 27.13 10.79 1.52
CA LEU A 942 27.96 10.41 0.36
C LEU A 942 29.16 9.53 0.72
N ALA A 943 29.55 9.47 2.00
CA ALA A 943 30.73 8.73 2.46
C ALA A 943 30.70 7.22 2.24
N GLU A 944 29.54 6.57 2.12
CA GLU A 944 29.45 5.14 1.74
C GLU A 944 29.33 4.94 0.23
N PRO A 945 28.41 5.61 -0.51
CA PRO A 945 28.33 5.49 -1.97
C PRO A 945 29.66 5.76 -2.70
N LEU A 946 30.46 6.72 -2.23
CA LEU A 946 31.72 7.10 -2.87
C LEU A 946 32.94 6.22 -2.48
N LYS A 947 32.79 5.21 -1.60
CA LYS A 947 33.85 4.20 -1.36
C LYS A 947 33.97 3.17 -2.48
N HIS A 948 32.87 2.95 -3.19
CA HIS A 948 32.77 2.01 -4.29
C HIS A 948 32.18 2.72 -5.51
N PRO A 949 32.88 3.74 -6.07
CA PRO A 949 32.48 4.34 -7.33
C PRO A 949 32.43 3.20 -8.35
N SER A 950 31.28 3.01 -8.97
CA SER A 950 31.11 1.98 -9.99
C SER A 950 32.14 2.21 -11.09
N GLU A 951 32.70 1.14 -11.67
CA GLU A 951 33.62 1.27 -12.82
C GLU A 951 32.97 2.12 -13.93
N THR A 952 31.63 2.08 -14.03
CA THR A 952 30.77 2.90 -14.87
C THR A 952 30.88 4.42 -14.67
N LEU A 953 31.09 4.90 -13.43
CA LEU A 953 31.30 6.32 -13.12
C LEU A 953 32.70 6.82 -13.50
N VAL A 954 33.66 5.91 -13.66
CA VAL A 954 35.06 6.21 -13.99
C VAL A 954 35.37 5.91 -15.47
N SER A 955 34.50 5.14 -16.15
CA SER A 955 34.65 4.73 -17.55
C SER A 955 33.83 5.54 -18.56
N SER A 956 33.09 6.56 -18.14
CA SER A 956 32.39 7.46 -19.07
C SER A 956 33.28 8.64 -19.46
N GLU A 957 33.22 9.06 -20.72
CA GLU A 957 33.96 10.23 -21.24
C GLU A 957 33.27 11.57 -20.86
N ASP A 958 32.28 11.52 -19.96
CA ASP A 958 31.50 12.66 -19.48
C ASP A 958 32.30 13.55 -18.52
N HIS A 959 32.96 14.58 -19.07
CA HIS A 959 33.69 15.61 -18.32
C HIS A 959 32.87 16.20 -17.14
N GLU A 960 31.56 16.40 -17.32
CA GLU A 960 30.67 16.96 -16.28
C GLU A 960 30.59 16.09 -15.00
N ILE A 961 30.82 14.77 -15.10
CA ILE A 961 30.91 13.88 -13.92
C ILE A 961 32.25 14.12 -13.18
N SER A 962 33.35 14.21 -13.93
CA SER A 962 34.71 14.38 -13.39
C SER A 962 34.87 15.74 -12.69
N ASP A 963 34.41 16.83 -13.31
CA ASP A 963 34.41 18.17 -12.71
C ASP A 963 33.59 18.24 -11.41
N SER A 964 32.51 17.46 -11.33
CA SER A 964 31.64 17.40 -10.16
C SER A 964 32.26 16.56 -9.03
N LEU A 965 33.03 15.53 -9.37
CA LEU A 965 33.77 14.73 -8.39
C LEU A 965 34.97 15.51 -7.83
N ARG A 966 35.68 16.29 -8.66
CA ARG A 966 36.72 17.22 -8.20
C ARG A 966 36.15 18.25 -7.22
N GLU A 967 35.04 18.91 -7.59
CA GLU A 967 34.39 19.90 -6.70
C GLU A 967 33.89 19.28 -5.39
N PHE A 968 33.39 18.04 -5.40
CA PHE A 968 33.03 17.35 -4.16
C PHE A 968 34.24 17.12 -3.24
N HIS A 969 35.39 16.76 -3.80
CA HIS A 969 36.62 16.58 -3.01
C HIS A 969 37.10 17.92 -2.42
N ASP A 970 37.11 19.00 -3.21
CA ASP A 970 37.39 20.36 -2.73
C ASP A 970 36.47 20.75 -1.56
N TRP A 971 35.16 20.47 -1.64
CA TRP A 971 34.21 20.74 -0.55
C TRP A 971 34.45 19.86 0.68
N ASN A 972 34.68 18.57 0.50
CA ASN A 972 34.99 17.64 1.60
C ASN A 972 36.24 18.06 2.38
N GLU A 973 37.26 18.57 1.70
CA GLU A 973 38.51 19.03 2.32
C GLU A 973 38.34 20.40 2.99
N TYR A 974 37.61 21.33 2.37
CA TYR A 974 37.21 22.60 3.00
C TYR A 974 36.46 22.39 4.32
N TYR A 975 35.41 21.57 4.32
CA TYR A 975 34.63 21.29 5.53
C TYR A 975 35.39 20.45 6.56
N SER A 976 36.40 19.67 6.14
CA SER A 976 37.32 19.02 7.08
C SER A 976 38.20 20.05 7.82
N CYS A 977 38.64 21.11 7.13
CA CYS A 977 39.43 22.20 7.74
C CYS A 977 38.55 23.14 8.59
N ASP A 978 37.35 23.47 8.12
CA ASP A 978 36.34 24.23 8.87
C ASP A 978 36.02 23.55 10.20
N ALA A 979 35.81 22.22 10.20
CA ALA A 979 35.53 21.48 11.42
C ALA A 979 36.74 21.35 12.36
N THR A 980 37.99 21.21 11.88
CA THR A 980 39.15 21.24 12.79
C THR A 980 39.35 22.63 13.41
N TYR A 981 39.06 23.71 12.67
CA TYR A 981 39.02 25.06 13.21
C TYR A 981 37.93 25.23 14.27
N ARG A 982 36.68 24.81 14.02
CA ARG A 982 35.60 24.94 15.01
C ARG A 982 35.80 24.10 16.27
N ASN A 983 36.35 22.88 16.14
CA ASN A 983 36.73 22.07 17.31
C ASN A 983 37.84 22.74 18.14
N TRP A 984 38.79 23.44 17.51
CA TRP A 984 39.78 24.26 18.22
C TRP A 984 39.12 25.48 18.90
N LEU A 985 38.25 26.21 18.19
CA LEU A 985 37.58 27.41 18.69
C LEU A 985 36.63 27.12 19.87
N GLN A 986 35.92 26.00 19.85
CA GLN A 986 35.15 25.52 21.00
C GLN A 986 36.04 25.37 22.24
N MET A 987 37.19 24.70 22.08
CA MET A 987 38.15 24.54 23.16
C MET A 987 38.79 25.88 23.58
N GLU A 988 39.06 26.80 22.67
CA GLU A 988 39.59 28.14 23.01
C GLU A 988 38.63 28.88 23.96
N LEU A 989 37.34 28.90 23.64
CA LEU A 989 36.31 29.58 24.43
C LEU A 989 36.09 28.91 25.78
N GLU A 990 36.09 27.58 25.85
CA GLU A 990 36.09 26.83 27.12
C GLU A 990 37.31 27.19 27.98
N ILE A 991 38.48 27.36 27.36
CA ILE A 991 39.73 27.74 28.04
C ILE A 991 39.71 29.19 28.57
N GLY A 992 38.89 30.07 27.99
CA GLY A 992 38.67 31.43 28.48
C GLY A 992 37.79 31.53 29.74
N ILE A 993 37.08 30.46 30.13
CA ILE A 993 36.02 30.51 31.15
C ILE A 993 36.43 29.86 32.49
N GLU A 994 37.29 28.83 32.50
CA GLU A 994 37.67 28.08 33.71
C GLU A 994 39.18 28.13 34.06
N GLU A 995 39.56 27.74 35.29
CA GLU A 995 40.97 27.49 35.68
C GLU A 995 41.48 26.15 35.09
N VAL A 996 41.65 26.15 33.76
CA VAL A 996 41.94 24.98 32.92
C VAL A 996 43.27 24.26 33.23
N SER A 997 43.27 22.93 33.07
CA SER A 997 44.46 22.09 33.30
C SER A 997 45.53 22.21 32.20
N SER A 998 46.74 21.75 32.52
CA SER A 998 47.83 21.67 31.55
C SER A 998 47.58 20.68 30.39
N GLU A 999 46.62 19.74 30.53
CA GLU A 999 46.30 18.81 29.45
C GLU A 999 45.38 19.42 28.39
N GLU A 1000 44.35 20.17 28.79
CA GLU A 1000 43.44 20.82 27.83
C GLU A 1000 44.18 21.85 26.96
N LYS A 1001 45.05 22.68 27.57
CA LYS A 1001 45.88 23.64 26.81
C LYS A 1001 46.81 22.93 25.82
N LEU A 1002 47.36 21.77 26.20
CA LEU A 1002 48.18 20.96 25.29
C LEU A 1002 47.35 20.31 24.16
N ARG A 1003 46.09 19.94 24.40
CA ARG A 1003 45.16 19.46 23.36
C ARG A 1003 44.77 20.60 22.39
N ALA A 1004 44.43 21.78 22.89
CA ALA A 1004 44.15 22.95 22.05
C ALA A 1004 45.35 23.30 21.15
N ASN A 1005 46.57 23.28 21.69
CA ASN A 1005 47.81 23.49 20.94
C ASN A 1005 48.12 22.39 19.90
N LEU A 1006 47.57 21.18 20.07
CA LEU A 1006 47.67 20.12 19.06
C LEU A 1006 46.62 20.31 17.95
N LEU A 1007 45.36 20.60 18.29
CA LEU A 1007 44.29 20.89 17.32
C LEU A 1007 44.60 22.12 16.47
N ALA A 1008 45.15 23.18 17.07
CA ALA A 1008 45.63 24.37 16.38
C ALA A 1008 46.65 24.03 15.28
N LYS A 1009 47.61 23.15 15.58
CA LYS A 1009 48.64 22.70 14.63
C LYS A 1009 48.09 21.74 13.59
N GLU A 1010 47.13 20.89 13.94
CA GLU A 1010 46.42 20.03 12.97
C GLU A 1010 45.64 20.90 11.98
N MET A 1011 44.83 21.86 12.46
CA MET A 1011 44.08 22.81 11.64
C MET A 1011 44.98 23.56 10.66
N LEU A 1012 46.06 24.21 11.13
CA LEU A 1012 46.99 24.93 10.25
C LEU A 1012 47.61 24.01 9.20
N SER A 1013 48.01 22.78 9.58
CA SER A 1013 48.57 21.82 8.61
C SER A 1013 47.55 21.37 7.56
N SER A 1014 46.28 21.20 7.93
CA SER A 1014 45.20 20.86 7.01
C SER A 1014 44.88 22.01 6.06
N SER A 1015 44.69 23.22 6.60
CA SER A 1015 44.37 24.42 5.81
C SER A 1015 45.50 24.82 4.87
N MET A 1016 46.77 24.72 5.27
CA MET A 1016 47.90 24.94 4.35
C MET A 1016 47.97 23.87 3.24
N THR A 1017 47.55 22.63 3.50
CA THR A 1017 47.43 21.58 2.46
C THR A 1017 46.28 21.83 1.48
N LEU A 1018 45.29 22.65 1.85
CA LEU A 1018 44.22 23.13 0.97
C LEU A 1018 44.67 24.35 0.14
N LEU A 1019 45.43 25.26 0.77
CA LEU A 1019 45.84 26.54 0.19
C LEU A 1019 47.05 26.44 -0.76
N LEU A 1020 48.08 25.63 -0.43
CA LEU A 1020 49.33 25.51 -1.19
C LEU A 1020 49.23 24.59 -2.42
N ARG A 1021 48.10 24.58 -3.13
CA ARG A 1021 47.84 23.67 -4.25
C ARG A 1021 48.26 24.27 -5.59
N GLU A 1022 49.43 23.89 -6.09
CA GLU A 1022 49.94 24.35 -7.39
C GLU A 1022 49.20 23.73 -8.60
N GLU A 1023 49.05 22.40 -8.66
CA GLU A 1023 48.49 21.72 -9.85
C GLU A 1023 46.97 21.82 -9.98
N ASN A 1024 46.24 21.90 -8.86
CA ASN A 1024 44.78 21.95 -8.81
C ASN A 1024 44.33 22.87 -7.65
N PRO A 1025 44.30 24.20 -7.84
CA PRO A 1025 43.92 25.12 -6.77
C PRO A 1025 42.42 25.04 -6.46
N TRP A 1026 42.05 25.16 -5.17
CA TRP A 1026 40.71 24.90 -4.66
C TRP A 1026 39.59 25.65 -5.40
N LEU A 1027 38.59 24.89 -5.88
CA LEU A 1027 37.44 25.33 -6.68
C LEU A 1027 37.78 26.07 -7.98
N VAL A 1028 39.03 26.02 -8.47
CA VAL A 1028 39.33 26.51 -9.83
C VAL A 1028 38.73 25.55 -10.86
N PRO A 1029 37.91 26.02 -11.81
CA PRO A 1029 37.50 25.22 -12.94
C PRO A 1029 38.70 24.97 -13.87
N THR A 1030 38.95 23.71 -14.21
CA THR A 1030 39.75 23.35 -15.39
C THR A 1030 39.11 23.94 -16.65
N GLU A 1031 39.93 24.31 -17.65
CA GLU A 1031 39.51 25.06 -18.84
C GLU A 1031 38.16 24.61 -19.42
N ASP A 1032 37.12 25.43 -19.24
CA ASP A 1032 35.74 25.13 -19.65
C ASP A 1032 35.70 24.81 -21.15
N HIS A 1033 35.40 23.56 -21.51
CA HIS A 1033 35.30 23.09 -22.90
C HIS A 1033 34.02 23.58 -23.62
N ILE A 1034 33.47 24.75 -23.23
CA ILE A 1034 32.28 25.39 -23.79
C ILE A 1034 32.63 26.14 -25.10
N TYR A 1035 33.56 25.60 -25.89
CA TYR A 1035 34.12 26.26 -27.08
C TYR A 1035 33.38 25.95 -28.40
N GLU A 1036 32.28 25.18 -28.37
CA GLU A 1036 31.55 24.74 -29.57
C GLU A 1036 30.13 25.33 -29.74
N LEU A 1037 29.56 26.04 -28.76
CA LEU A 1037 28.15 26.46 -28.80
C LEU A 1037 27.89 27.92 -28.37
N MET A 1038 28.03 28.84 -29.35
CA MET A 1038 27.57 30.24 -29.36
C MET A 1038 27.81 31.10 -28.11
N GLU A 1039 28.62 32.15 -28.27
CA GLU A 1039 28.77 33.28 -27.33
C GLU A 1039 27.41 33.71 -26.72
N PRO A 1040 27.20 33.57 -25.39
CA PRO A 1040 25.98 34.03 -24.76
C PRO A 1040 25.96 35.57 -24.70
N ALA A 1041 24.77 36.15 -24.82
CA ALA A 1041 24.62 37.60 -24.85
C ALA A 1041 24.70 38.24 -23.47
N ASN A 1042 24.19 37.54 -22.47
CA ASN A 1042 24.11 38.00 -21.09
C ASN A 1042 24.38 36.86 -20.12
N ILE A 1043 24.59 37.22 -18.87
CA ILE A 1043 24.77 36.34 -17.72
C ILE A 1043 23.78 36.79 -16.66
N GLU A 1044 23.15 35.85 -15.97
CA GLU A 1044 22.15 36.14 -14.94
C GLU A 1044 22.38 35.29 -13.69
N LEU A 1045 22.38 35.93 -12.51
CA LEU A 1045 22.54 35.32 -11.20
C LEU A 1045 21.33 35.70 -10.34
N HIS A 1046 20.64 34.71 -9.79
CA HIS A 1046 19.54 34.88 -8.84
C HIS A 1046 19.97 34.37 -7.46
N ALA A 1047 19.72 35.17 -6.44
CA ALA A 1047 19.93 34.80 -5.05
C ALA A 1047 18.71 35.18 -4.19
N THR A 1048 18.24 34.27 -3.35
CA THR A 1048 17.31 34.59 -2.26
C THR A 1048 18.13 34.63 -0.97
N ALA A 1049 18.00 35.70 -0.18
CA ALA A 1049 18.82 35.90 1.01
C ALA A 1049 18.02 36.50 2.18
N MET A 1050 18.43 36.17 3.41
CA MET A 1050 18.08 36.94 4.60
C MET A 1050 19.13 38.02 4.85
N LEU A 1051 18.75 39.08 5.54
CA LEU A 1051 19.66 40.16 5.94
C LEU A 1051 19.88 40.10 7.45
N SER A 1052 21.13 39.92 7.87
CA SER A 1052 21.49 39.76 9.28
C SER A 1052 22.24 40.98 9.80
N LEU A 1053 21.87 41.50 10.96
CA LEU A 1053 22.66 42.50 11.68
C LEU A 1053 23.93 41.88 12.27
N PRO A 1054 24.94 42.70 12.64
CA PRO A 1054 26.07 42.25 13.47
C PRO A 1054 25.69 41.62 14.82
N SER A 1055 24.41 41.68 15.22
CA SER A 1055 23.83 41.02 16.40
C SER A 1055 23.26 39.61 16.12
N GLY A 1056 23.21 39.16 14.87
CA GLY A 1056 22.49 37.94 14.45
C GLY A 1056 20.98 38.14 14.22
N GLU A 1057 20.46 39.34 14.46
CA GLU A 1057 19.04 39.66 14.32
C GLU A 1057 18.63 39.91 12.87
N CYS A 1058 17.46 39.38 12.46
CA CYS A 1058 16.93 39.53 11.11
C CYS A 1058 16.46 40.97 10.80
N VAL A 1059 16.93 41.53 9.70
CA VAL A 1059 16.44 42.81 9.15
C VAL A 1059 15.30 42.53 8.18
N HIS A 1060 14.05 42.62 8.65
CA HIS A 1060 12.88 42.49 7.79
C HIS A 1060 12.91 43.50 6.63
N PRO A 1061 12.78 43.07 5.37
CA PRO A 1061 12.90 43.95 4.22
C PRO A 1061 11.63 44.77 3.98
N ASP A 1062 11.82 46.05 3.64
CA ASP A 1062 10.76 46.94 3.13
C ASP A 1062 11.16 47.52 1.75
N PRO A 1063 10.24 48.16 1.00
CA PRO A 1063 10.55 48.70 -0.33
C PRO A 1063 11.65 49.79 -0.35
N THR A 1064 11.79 50.55 0.73
CA THR A 1064 12.87 51.53 0.95
C THR A 1064 14.21 50.80 1.11
N LEU A 1065 14.21 49.73 1.90
CA LEU A 1065 15.40 48.90 2.12
C LEU A 1065 15.83 48.19 0.84
N CYS A 1066 14.88 47.62 0.08
CA CYS A 1066 15.16 47.01 -1.23
C CYS A 1066 15.75 48.04 -2.21
N THR A 1067 15.26 49.29 -2.19
CA THR A 1067 15.82 50.40 -2.99
C THR A 1067 17.24 50.76 -2.54
N ALA A 1068 17.50 50.82 -1.23
CA ALA A 1068 18.83 51.10 -0.69
C ALA A 1068 19.83 49.99 -1.01
N LEU A 1069 19.42 48.71 -0.87
CA LEU A 1069 20.22 47.54 -1.22
C LEU A 1069 20.53 47.51 -2.74
N THR A 1070 19.54 47.78 -3.59
CA THR A 1070 19.74 47.97 -5.04
C THR A 1070 20.82 49.02 -5.32
N SER A 1071 20.73 50.19 -4.69
CA SER A 1071 21.71 51.28 -4.87
C SER A 1071 23.11 50.90 -4.40
N ALA A 1072 23.23 50.13 -3.32
CA ALA A 1072 24.52 49.72 -2.76
C ALA A 1072 25.19 48.58 -3.57
N LEU A 1073 24.40 47.69 -4.16
CA LEU A 1073 24.87 46.67 -5.11
C LEU A 1073 25.44 47.31 -6.39
N TYR A 1074 24.77 48.34 -6.95
CA TYR A 1074 25.36 49.15 -8.04
C TYR A 1074 26.65 49.87 -7.58
N SER A 1075 26.66 50.42 -6.35
CA SER A 1075 27.82 51.14 -5.77
C SER A 1075 29.01 50.24 -5.39
N SER A 1076 28.90 48.92 -5.59
CA SER A 1076 29.98 47.96 -5.35
C SER A 1076 30.94 47.81 -6.54
N LEU A 1077 30.70 48.54 -7.64
CA LEU A 1077 31.53 48.60 -8.85
C LEU A 1077 31.80 50.06 -9.23
N SER A 1078 32.72 50.27 -10.18
CA SER A 1078 32.90 51.60 -10.80
C SER A 1078 31.85 51.87 -11.88
N ASP A 1079 31.47 53.14 -12.04
CA ASP A 1079 30.53 53.60 -13.08
C ASP A 1079 30.91 53.10 -14.49
N GLU A 1080 32.21 53.03 -14.79
CA GLU A 1080 32.75 52.53 -16.06
C GLU A 1080 32.37 51.06 -16.29
N VAL A 1081 32.52 50.19 -15.29
CA VAL A 1081 32.17 48.76 -15.38
C VAL A 1081 30.66 48.57 -15.43
N VAL A 1082 29.89 49.32 -14.65
CA VAL A 1082 28.41 49.27 -14.67
C VAL A 1082 27.86 49.61 -16.06
N LEU A 1083 28.43 50.63 -16.72
CA LEU A 1083 28.02 51.06 -18.06
C LEU A 1083 28.48 50.10 -19.16
N ASP A 1084 29.74 49.67 -19.14
CA ASP A 1084 30.32 48.77 -20.15
C ASP A 1084 29.65 47.39 -20.14
N ARG A 1085 29.48 46.81 -18.94
CA ARG A 1085 28.83 45.51 -18.74
C ARG A 1085 27.30 45.59 -18.75
N GLN A 1086 26.71 46.78 -18.87
CA GLN A 1086 25.25 47.03 -18.86
C GLN A 1086 24.56 46.35 -17.66
N LEU A 1087 25.15 46.47 -16.46
CA LEU A 1087 24.65 45.79 -15.26
C LEU A 1087 23.22 46.24 -14.94
N GLN A 1088 22.37 45.27 -14.63
CA GLN A 1088 21.02 45.44 -14.12
C GLN A 1088 20.93 44.72 -12.77
N VAL A 1089 20.54 45.47 -11.74
CA VAL A 1089 20.24 44.98 -10.40
C VAL A 1089 18.75 45.16 -10.15
N ASN A 1090 18.09 44.09 -9.72
CA ASN A 1090 16.71 44.11 -9.22
C ASN A 1090 16.66 43.45 -7.84
N VAL A 1091 15.99 44.08 -6.87
CA VAL A 1091 15.80 43.57 -5.52
C VAL A 1091 14.34 43.74 -5.10
N SER A 1092 13.72 42.66 -4.65
CA SER A 1092 12.35 42.63 -4.16
C SER A 1092 12.22 41.83 -2.87
N ILE A 1093 11.20 42.13 -2.06
CA ILE A 1093 10.78 41.26 -0.96
C ILE A 1093 10.33 39.93 -1.56
N SER A 1094 10.74 38.81 -0.97
CA SER A 1094 10.36 37.47 -1.44
C SER A 1094 8.85 37.28 -1.40
N ALA A 1095 8.29 36.73 -2.48
CA ALA A 1095 6.86 36.45 -2.58
C ALA A 1095 6.45 35.18 -1.79
N LYS A 1096 7.42 34.41 -1.27
CA LYS A 1096 7.19 33.19 -0.49
C LYS A 1096 7.39 33.41 1.01
N ASP A 1097 8.26 34.33 1.40
CA ASP A 1097 8.59 34.62 2.80
C ASP A 1097 8.88 36.12 2.96
N SER A 1098 8.20 36.76 3.91
CA SER A 1098 8.32 38.20 4.19
C SER A 1098 9.60 38.60 4.94
N SER A 1099 10.48 37.66 5.31
CA SER A 1099 11.78 37.94 5.94
C SER A 1099 12.97 37.95 4.98
N SER A 1100 12.84 37.37 3.78
CA SER A 1100 13.90 37.31 2.77
C SER A 1100 13.70 38.28 1.60
N VAL A 1101 14.81 38.57 0.90
CA VAL A 1101 14.86 39.33 -0.35
C VAL A 1101 15.26 38.41 -1.51
N ASP A 1102 14.57 38.57 -2.64
CA ASP A 1102 14.97 38.03 -3.93
C ASP A 1102 15.79 39.07 -4.68
N ILE A 1103 16.98 38.67 -5.14
CA ILE A 1103 17.97 39.51 -5.84
C ILE A 1103 18.26 38.88 -7.19
N ALA A 1104 18.04 39.64 -8.27
CA ALA A 1104 18.39 39.24 -9.62
C ALA A 1104 19.42 40.23 -10.20
N LEU A 1105 20.59 39.71 -10.57
CA LEU A 1105 21.65 40.45 -11.25
C LEU A 1105 21.78 39.96 -12.69
N ARG A 1106 21.84 40.87 -13.66
CA ARG A 1106 22.09 40.56 -15.08
C ARG A 1106 23.14 41.49 -15.66
N CYS A 1107 24.07 40.98 -16.46
CA CYS A 1107 25.02 41.80 -17.23
C CYS A 1107 25.36 41.16 -18.58
N ALA A 1108 25.95 41.92 -19.50
CA ALA A 1108 26.55 41.38 -20.72
C ALA A 1108 27.71 40.43 -20.36
N ALA A 1109 27.92 39.37 -21.16
CA ALA A 1109 29.02 38.42 -20.96
C ALA A 1109 30.37 38.94 -21.50
N ALA A 1110 31.48 38.53 -20.89
CA ALA A 1110 32.83 38.71 -21.44
C ALA A 1110 33.72 37.48 -21.15
N GLU A 1111 34.95 37.48 -21.68
CA GLU A 1111 35.87 36.33 -21.64
C GLU A 1111 36.15 35.81 -20.21
N ASN A 1112 36.32 36.72 -19.24
CA ASN A 1112 36.67 36.40 -17.85
C ASN A 1112 35.52 35.80 -17.01
N ASP A 1113 34.30 35.71 -17.55
CA ASP A 1113 33.12 35.18 -16.83
C ASP A 1113 32.91 33.66 -17.10
N GLY A 1114 33.93 32.97 -17.60
CA GLY A 1114 33.88 31.54 -17.96
C GLY A 1114 34.13 31.22 -19.44
N PHE A 1115 34.53 32.20 -20.26
CA PHE A 1115 34.64 32.06 -21.73
C PHE A 1115 36.03 32.38 -22.27
N GLY A 1116 37.02 31.58 -21.86
CA GLY A 1116 38.39 31.71 -22.35
C GLY A 1116 39.44 31.31 -21.32
N PRO A 1117 40.72 31.75 -21.49
CA PRO A 1117 41.81 31.43 -20.59
C PRO A 1117 41.73 32.24 -19.28
N ASN A 1118 40.84 31.81 -18.39
CA ASN A 1118 40.59 32.41 -17.08
C ASN A 1118 41.83 32.32 -16.18
N LYS A 1119 42.37 33.47 -15.73
CA LYS A 1119 43.63 33.52 -14.94
C LYS A 1119 43.44 33.68 -13.43
N LEU A 1120 42.23 33.99 -12.97
CA LEU A 1120 41.97 34.44 -11.59
C LEU A 1120 41.00 33.51 -10.85
N GLY A 1121 39.98 32.99 -11.55
CA GLY A 1121 38.95 32.14 -10.94
C GLY A 1121 38.12 32.89 -9.89
N ASP A 1122 37.87 34.18 -10.12
CA ASP A 1122 37.10 35.09 -9.27
C ASP A 1122 35.58 34.97 -9.48
N GLY A 1123 35.14 34.39 -10.60
CA GLY A 1123 33.73 34.34 -10.97
C GLY A 1123 33.20 35.62 -11.62
N GLY A 1124 34.09 36.56 -11.96
CA GLY A 1124 33.74 37.80 -12.65
C GLY A 1124 32.82 38.74 -11.86
N VAL A 1125 32.15 39.62 -12.61
CA VAL A 1125 31.50 40.83 -12.06
C VAL A 1125 30.31 40.52 -11.15
N LEU A 1126 29.49 39.53 -11.50
CA LEU A 1126 28.29 39.18 -10.71
C LEU A 1126 28.67 38.53 -9.37
N ALA A 1127 29.72 37.71 -9.35
CA ALA A 1127 30.23 37.13 -8.12
C ALA A 1127 30.75 38.22 -7.17
N ALA A 1128 31.50 39.21 -7.69
CA ALA A 1128 32.06 40.29 -6.86
C ALA A 1128 30.98 41.15 -6.18
N VAL A 1129 29.88 41.45 -6.89
CA VAL A 1129 28.74 42.21 -6.34
C VAL A 1129 28.04 41.45 -5.21
N ILE A 1130 27.80 40.15 -5.37
CA ILE A 1130 27.20 39.33 -4.29
C ILE A 1130 28.19 39.17 -3.12
N ALA A 1131 29.48 38.97 -3.39
CA ALA A 1131 30.50 38.83 -2.34
C ALA A 1131 30.58 40.08 -1.44
N ALA A 1132 30.38 41.29 -1.98
CA ALA A 1132 30.31 42.52 -1.18
C ALA A 1132 29.11 42.56 -0.22
N GLY A 1133 27.96 42.00 -0.63
CA GLY A 1133 26.77 41.81 0.21
C GLY A 1133 26.99 40.75 1.29
N VAL A 1134 27.47 39.59 0.87
CA VAL A 1134 27.75 38.42 1.72
C VAL A 1134 28.79 38.75 2.82
N LYS A 1135 29.81 39.56 2.52
CA LYS A 1135 30.80 40.05 3.51
C LYS A 1135 30.34 41.25 4.36
N GLY A 1136 29.14 41.80 4.12
CA GLY A 1136 28.64 42.99 4.82
C GLY A 1136 29.42 44.28 4.53
N GLU A 1137 29.88 44.45 3.29
CA GLU A 1137 30.77 45.55 2.85
C GLU A 1137 30.16 46.49 1.80
N LEU A 1138 28.85 46.36 1.53
CA LEU A 1138 28.12 47.18 0.57
C LEU A 1138 28.26 48.69 0.84
N VAL A 1139 28.82 49.39 -0.14
CA VAL A 1139 29.08 50.84 -0.07
C VAL A 1139 27.76 51.61 -0.03
N GLY A 1140 27.56 52.42 1.01
CA GLY A 1140 26.35 53.21 1.21
C GLY A 1140 25.18 52.47 1.87
N PHE A 1141 25.35 51.19 2.23
CA PHE A 1141 24.36 50.44 3.00
C PHE A 1141 24.60 50.54 4.52
N GLN A 1142 23.78 49.83 5.32
CA GLN A 1142 24.00 49.71 6.77
C GLN A 1142 25.29 48.93 7.05
N VAL A 1143 26.14 49.47 7.94
CA VAL A 1143 27.49 48.95 8.17
C VAL A 1143 27.44 47.60 8.88
N GLY A 1144 27.94 46.55 8.22
CA GLY A 1144 28.06 45.21 8.79
C GLY A 1144 26.81 44.34 8.68
N VAL A 1145 25.77 44.78 7.97
CA VAL A 1145 24.64 43.90 7.64
C VAL A 1145 25.08 42.93 6.54
N THR A 1146 25.05 41.62 6.81
CA THR A 1146 25.41 40.56 5.85
C THR A 1146 24.20 40.05 5.06
N MET A 1147 24.46 39.32 3.98
CA MET A 1147 23.47 38.60 3.18
C MET A 1147 23.65 37.09 3.38
N GLU A 1148 22.78 36.47 4.18
CA GLU A 1148 22.77 35.02 4.39
C GLU A 1148 22.04 34.34 3.23
N ILE A 1149 22.79 33.61 2.38
CA ILE A 1149 22.30 33.12 1.09
C ILE A 1149 21.45 31.86 1.26
N LEU A 1150 20.13 32.05 1.34
CA LEU A 1150 19.14 30.96 1.41
C LEU A 1150 18.99 30.19 0.09
N ARG A 1151 19.27 30.79 -1.07
CA ARG A 1151 19.28 30.10 -2.37
C ARG A 1151 20.20 30.82 -3.34
N LEU A 1152 20.90 30.07 -4.19
CA LEU A 1152 21.78 30.62 -5.22
C LEU A 1152 21.75 29.82 -6.52
N ASP A 1153 21.41 30.48 -7.63
CA ASP A 1153 21.44 29.91 -8.99
C ASP A 1153 22.05 30.93 -9.98
N ALA A 1154 22.70 30.48 -11.06
CA ALA A 1154 23.18 31.35 -12.13
C ALA A 1154 23.21 30.63 -13.48
N TRP A 1155 23.00 31.38 -14.58
CA TRP A 1155 22.89 30.85 -15.94
C TRP A 1155 23.49 31.79 -16.99
N TYR A 1156 23.93 31.22 -18.10
CA TYR A 1156 24.28 31.97 -19.31
C TYR A 1156 23.03 32.18 -20.17
N CYS A 1157 22.73 33.43 -20.54
CA CYS A 1157 21.51 33.82 -21.24
C CYS A 1157 21.77 34.07 -22.73
N ARG A 1158 20.90 33.49 -23.58
CA ARG A 1158 20.96 33.65 -25.04
C ARG A 1158 20.37 34.99 -25.51
N ILE A 1159 20.63 35.34 -26.77
CA ILE A 1159 20.14 36.56 -27.44
C ILE A 1159 18.60 36.62 -27.45
N ASP A 1160 17.93 35.47 -27.50
CA ASP A 1160 16.46 35.32 -27.46
C ASP A 1160 15.85 35.48 -26.05
N GLY A 1161 16.69 35.65 -25.01
CA GLY A 1161 16.27 35.75 -23.62
C GLY A 1161 16.08 34.41 -22.91
N SER A 1162 16.31 33.28 -23.57
CA SER A 1162 16.25 31.95 -22.92
C SER A 1162 17.43 31.69 -21.98
N LEU A 1163 17.16 31.03 -20.86
CA LEU A 1163 18.17 30.52 -19.93
C LEU A 1163 18.90 29.33 -20.58
N GLY A 1164 20.23 29.40 -20.62
CA GLY A 1164 21.12 28.36 -21.16
C GLY A 1164 21.72 27.47 -20.07
N LYS A 1165 22.98 27.02 -20.28
CA LYS A 1165 23.68 26.20 -19.28
C LYS A 1165 23.88 26.98 -17.96
N PRO A 1166 23.90 26.30 -16.80
CA PRO A 1166 24.26 26.92 -15.53
C PRO A 1166 25.66 27.51 -15.55
N ALA A 1167 25.83 28.71 -14.98
CA ALA A 1167 27.09 29.44 -14.92
C ALA A 1167 27.92 29.05 -13.67
N THR A 1168 28.33 27.79 -13.60
CA THR A 1168 29.03 27.22 -12.44
C THR A 1168 30.36 27.92 -12.13
N TYR A 1169 31.07 28.45 -13.13
CA TYR A 1169 32.26 29.30 -12.99
C TYR A 1169 32.03 30.44 -11.97
N ILE A 1170 30.91 31.14 -12.10
CA ILE A 1170 30.55 32.31 -11.29
C ILE A 1170 30.26 31.90 -9.85
N LEU A 1171 29.56 30.79 -9.67
CA LEU A 1171 29.22 30.27 -8.34
C LEU A 1171 30.48 29.76 -7.60
N ARG A 1172 31.38 29.05 -8.31
CA ARG A 1172 32.69 28.63 -7.76
C ARG A 1172 33.55 29.84 -7.39
N GLY A 1173 33.58 30.87 -8.23
CA GLY A 1173 34.32 32.12 -7.98
C GLY A 1173 33.79 32.93 -6.80
N LEU A 1174 32.46 33.04 -6.64
CA LEU A 1174 31.82 33.63 -5.46
C LEU A 1174 32.22 32.87 -4.19
N CYS A 1175 32.15 31.53 -4.20
CA CYS A 1175 32.63 30.71 -3.08
C CYS A 1175 34.14 30.93 -2.82
N ARG A 1176 34.98 31.07 -3.84
CA ARG A 1176 36.41 31.40 -3.68
C ARG A 1176 36.63 32.77 -3.03
N MET A 1177 35.94 33.82 -3.49
CA MET A 1177 36.03 35.16 -2.91
C MET A 1177 35.57 35.22 -1.46
N CYS A 1178 34.58 34.42 -1.07
CA CYS A 1178 34.09 34.37 0.30
C CYS A 1178 34.96 33.49 1.21
N CYS A 1179 35.20 32.25 0.80
CA CYS A 1179 35.80 31.22 1.65
C CYS A 1179 37.34 31.28 1.72
N VAL A 1180 38.06 31.60 0.63
CA VAL A 1180 39.54 31.56 0.65
C VAL A 1180 40.14 32.63 1.58
N PRO A 1181 39.72 33.91 1.55
CA PRO A 1181 40.20 34.89 2.53
C PRO A 1181 39.86 34.49 3.97
N GLU A 1182 38.68 33.91 4.19
CA GLU A 1182 38.20 33.52 5.51
C GLU A 1182 38.97 32.32 6.10
N VAL A 1183 39.32 31.31 5.29
CA VAL A 1183 40.25 30.24 5.71
C VAL A 1183 41.63 30.81 6.09
N ILE A 1184 42.14 31.78 5.31
CA ILE A 1184 43.42 32.42 5.61
C ILE A 1184 43.35 33.25 6.91
N LEU A 1185 42.27 34.00 7.14
CA LEU A 1185 42.06 34.77 8.38
C LEU A 1185 41.98 33.86 9.61
N ARG A 1186 41.31 32.71 9.50
CA ARG A 1186 41.30 31.66 10.54
C ARG A 1186 42.70 31.08 10.78
N CYS A 1187 43.52 30.92 9.74
CA CYS A 1187 44.93 30.52 9.89
C CYS A 1187 45.77 31.60 10.60
N MET A 1188 45.54 32.88 10.30
CA MET A 1188 46.21 33.99 10.99
C MET A 1188 45.82 34.06 12.47
N GLN A 1189 44.53 33.93 12.80
CA GLN A 1189 44.04 33.85 14.19
C GLN A 1189 44.71 32.71 14.98
N VAL A 1190 44.72 31.49 14.42
CA VAL A 1190 45.32 30.32 15.11
C VAL A 1190 46.84 30.41 15.18
N SER A 1191 47.49 31.03 14.20
CA SER A 1191 48.93 31.34 14.28
C SER A 1191 49.26 32.32 15.40
N ALA A 1192 48.44 33.37 15.59
CA ALA A 1192 48.60 34.33 16.68
C ALA A 1192 48.43 33.66 18.05
N PHE A 1193 47.37 32.85 18.23
CA PHE A 1193 47.14 32.06 19.45
C PHE A 1193 48.30 31.09 19.77
N LEU A 1194 48.83 30.40 18.76
CA LEU A 1194 49.99 29.52 18.95
C LEU A 1194 51.27 30.32 19.30
N MET A 1195 51.42 31.53 18.78
CA MET A 1195 52.54 32.39 19.13
C MET A 1195 52.43 32.88 20.59
N GLU A 1196 51.28 33.39 21.01
CA GLU A 1196 51.00 33.74 22.41
C GLU A 1196 51.28 32.55 23.36
N SER A 1197 50.88 31.34 22.95
CA SER A 1197 51.12 30.08 23.67
C SER A 1197 52.59 29.60 23.68
N GLY A 1198 53.54 30.38 23.16
CA GLY A 1198 54.96 30.01 23.14
C GLY A 1198 55.31 28.91 22.13
N HIS A 1199 54.52 28.76 21.07
CA HIS A 1199 54.56 27.65 20.11
C HIS A 1199 54.54 28.14 18.66
N ALA A 1200 55.53 28.98 18.30
CA ALA A 1200 55.73 29.49 16.94
C ALA A 1200 55.47 28.45 15.85
N TYR A 1201 54.68 28.83 14.85
CA TYR A 1201 54.37 28.01 13.69
C TYR A 1201 55.40 28.27 12.59
N GLU A 1202 56.08 27.22 12.13
CA GLU A 1202 57.26 27.34 11.23
C GLU A 1202 56.89 27.92 9.84
N ASN A 1203 55.66 27.68 9.39
CA ASN A 1203 55.14 28.08 8.07
C ASN A 1203 54.29 29.36 8.12
N HIS A 1204 54.41 30.18 9.17
CA HIS A 1204 53.61 31.41 9.26
C HIS A 1204 53.94 32.41 8.14
N ASP A 1205 55.24 32.60 7.86
CA ASP A 1205 55.68 33.55 6.84
C ASP A 1205 55.19 33.14 5.42
N GLU A 1206 54.90 31.84 5.19
CA GLU A 1206 54.30 31.34 3.94
C GLU A 1206 52.86 31.84 3.73
N LEU A 1207 52.07 32.09 4.78
CA LEU A 1207 50.74 32.72 4.66
C LEU A 1207 50.83 34.15 4.12
N ILE A 1208 51.90 34.87 4.49
CA ILE A 1208 52.16 36.23 4.02
C ILE A 1208 52.60 36.21 2.56
N GLU A 1209 53.50 35.30 2.18
CA GLU A 1209 53.91 35.12 0.78
C GLU A 1209 52.75 34.65 -0.12
N LEU A 1210 51.88 33.76 0.38
CA LEU A 1210 50.69 33.27 -0.32
C LEU A 1210 49.72 34.42 -0.69
N VAL A 1211 49.47 35.36 0.23
CA VAL A 1211 48.58 36.51 0.00
C VAL A 1211 49.27 37.62 -0.80
N ALA A 1212 50.56 37.87 -0.57
CA ALA A 1212 51.31 38.91 -1.27
C ALA A 1212 51.77 38.51 -2.69
N GLY A 1213 51.78 37.21 -3.00
CA GLY A 1213 52.25 36.66 -4.27
C GLY A 1213 51.39 37.07 -5.46
N SER A 1214 52.01 37.72 -6.45
CA SER A 1214 51.34 38.09 -7.71
C SER A 1214 50.98 36.88 -8.59
N GLU A 1215 51.56 35.72 -8.32
CA GLU A 1215 51.36 34.48 -9.09
C GLU A 1215 50.23 33.59 -8.51
N THR A 1216 49.89 33.75 -7.22
CA THR A 1216 48.83 32.95 -6.55
C THR A 1216 47.43 33.46 -6.86
N GLY A 1217 47.30 34.75 -7.16
CA GLY A 1217 46.01 35.39 -7.37
C GLY A 1217 45.14 35.42 -6.10
N ILE A 1218 45.68 35.36 -4.88
CA ILE A 1218 44.84 35.36 -3.67
C ILE A 1218 44.47 36.77 -3.22
N LEU A 1219 45.34 37.77 -3.46
CA LEU A 1219 45.11 39.16 -3.03
C LEU A 1219 43.81 39.79 -3.57
N HIS A 1220 43.35 39.40 -4.77
CA HIS A 1220 42.13 39.96 -5.38
C HIS A 1220 40.84 39.36 -4.81
N LEU A 1221 40.91 38.27 -4.05
CA LEU A 1221 39.76 37.65 -3.38
C LEU A 1221 39.42 38.39 -2.06
N PHE A 1222 40.41 39.06 -1.46
CA PHE A 1222 40.25 39.83 -0.22
C PHE A 1222 39.48 41.13 -0.46
N SER A 1223 38.56 41.45 0.46
CA SER A 1223 38.00 42.79 0.57
C SER A 1223 38.96 43.75 1.30
N GLN A 1224 38.65 45.05 1.30
CA GLN A 1224 39.46 46.02 2.03
C GLN A 1224 39.39 45.81 3.55
N LYS A 1225 38.24 45.40 4.12
CA LYS A 1225 38.16 45.08 5.56
C LYS A 1225 38.90 43.80 5.89
N GLN A 1226 38.75 42.73 5.10
CA GLN A 1226 39.47 41.46 5.32
C GLN A 1226 40.98 41.66 5.24
N LEU A 1227 41.48 42.49 4.31
CA LEU A 1227 42.90 42.81 4.23
C LEU A 1227 43.37 43.66 5.43
N GLN A 1228 42.52 44.54 5.97
CA GLN A 1228 42.81 45.26 7.21
C GLN A 1228 42.86 44.30 8.42
N GLU A 1229 41.95 43.32 8.50
CA GLU A 1229 41.92 42.30 9.56
C GLU A 1229 43.16 41.39 9.50
N PHE A 1230 43.53 40.93 8.30
CA PHE A 1230 44.75 40.16 8.05
C PHE A 1230 46.01 40.86 8.57
N LEU A 1231 46.12 42.18 8.32
CA LEU A 1231 47.22 43.02 8.81
C LEU A 1231 47.17 43.30 10.33
N LEU A 1232 46.01 43.12 10.98
CA LEU A 1232 45.89 43.19 12.44
C LEU A 1232 46.39 41.89 13.09
N PHE A 1233 45.99 40.73 12.59
CA PHE A 1233 46.50 39.45 13.09
C PHE A 1233 48.03 39.29 12.88
N GLU A 1234 48.56 39.71 11.73
CA GLU A 1234 50.02 39.77 11.53
C GLU A 1234 50.68 40.66 12.58
N ARG A 1235 50.12 41.84 12.84
CA ARG A 1235 50.66 42.75 13.87
C ARG A 1235 50.64 42.12 15.26
N GLU A 1236 49.59 41.38 15.61
CA GLU A 1236 49.46 40.69 16.90
C GLU A 1236 50.46 39.52 17.02
N TYR A 1237 50.57 38.68 15.99
CA TYR A 1237 51.59 37.63 15.90
C TYR A 1237 53.01 38.21 16.04
N SER A 1238 53.31 39.28 15.32
CA SER A 1238 54.60 39.99 15.40
C SER A 1238 54.86 40.61 16.78
N ILE A 1239 53.83 41.05 17.53
CA ILE A 1239 53.98 41.52 18.91
C ILE A 1239 54.35 40.35 19.83
N TRP A 1240 53.59 39.25 19.82
CA TRP A 1240 53.90 38.07 20.63
C TRP A 1240 55.29 37.48 20.31
N LYS A 1241 55.71 37.53 19.04
CA LYS A 1241 57.05 37.14 18.56
C LYS A 1241 58.18 38.03 19.10
N MET A 1242 57.92 39.30 19.42
CA MET A 1242 58.86 40.18 20.11
C MET A 1242 58.86 39.95 21.63
N GLU A 1243 57.70 39.82 22.27
CA GLU A 1243 57.60 39.62 23.73
C GLU A 1243 58.26 38.29 24.17
N LEU A 1244 58.12 37.23 23.39
CA LEU A 1244 58.81 35.95 23.63
C LEU A 1244 60.33 36.00 23.39
N ALA A 1245 60.81 36.93 22.56
CA ALA A 1245 62.24 37.16 22.39
C ALA A 1245 62.82 37.95 23.59
N GLU A 1246 62.15 39.02 24.02
CA GLU A 1246 62.56 39.77 25.22
C GLU A 1246 62.48 38.92 26.50
N GLY A 1247 61.49 38.03 26.60
CA GLY A 1247 61.35 37.07 27.69
C GLY A 1247 62.35 35.90 27.69
N ALA A 1248 63.14 35.74 26.62
CA ALA A 1248 64.19 34.71 26.51
C ALA A 1248 65.61 35.25 26.78
N ASP A 1249 65.81 36.56 26.71
CA ASP A 1249 67.08 37.26 27.01
C ASP A 1249 67.18 37.74 28.48
N ALA A 1250 66.21 37.38 29.35
CA ALA A 1250 66.04 37.85 30.74
C ALA A 1250 66.25 36.77 31.81
#